data_AF-A0AB34FEH3-F1
#
_entry.id   AF-A0AB34FEH3-F1
#
_cell.length_a   1.000
_cell.length_b   1.000
_cell.length_c   1.000
_cell.angle_alpha   90.00
_cell.angle_beta   90.00
_cell.angle_gamma   90.00
#
_symmetry.space_group_name_H-M   'P 1'
#
loop_
_entity.id
_entity.type
_entity.pdbx_description
1 polymer ?
#
loop_
_entity_poly.entity_id
_entity_poly.type
_entity_poly.pdbx_seq_one_letter_code
_entity_poly.pdbx_strand_id
1 'polypeptide(L)'
;MEYFRANYQPGERVLVQKIDFFILTFCCLSYFINYLDRSNLANAYVSGMKTELNFKGNQLNQINTCFTVGYVLGQVPSNLSLHYVKPRIWFPLMMILWGGLTMVTASVHNPQSIMAIRFFQGICEASTFVGTHYILGAWYTERELGKRSGIFTSSGLAGTMIGGFIQTGIFKSMDGKHGLSGWRWLFIIDGLLTIPVAIYGFFFFPDTPHTTTAWYLSDDEKKLAVARVPKVEEQSPITLRFLKKVLSSWYWWGFVGLWVIAGETESFSSNSLLALYLQNHPSHKYTVPQMNNYPTGVAAAGIVSTLFWATFTDFLGGKRYLVGYFIGITGVATSVMILVAHQNPTSPNSTAVVFGAYYWAGTVYACQATFFAWCNDAMRYEESVFRAVVLAGMNLGNNAVNAWWSIIFYGASMAPWFIVSLQRGMWAMIACSIALVIWSAGLSYLVRNNRKKIEAEREATAVNVYNEDKLTKEEEDIITIIIIIIIMSGPFRLAVLECDTPVPAVEQERGSYGEVFRQLLTKGLAGVDDDKYKGAEFSLSKWDVVGSHEYPKADDVDGILLTGSKHTAFADDAWIVALVDYVKNFLETSSKPVVGICFGHQIIGRALGAKVGKSPGGWELSVDHIETTSEGRDLLGVSSLTKVCSYADAFMFQDLHQMHRDAVLEVPKGLVNLGQSPSCAIQGLYKPNRIISFQAHPEFDGFIMDNILKTRRDQGIFDDGMYKDGTARAQKHHDGVLMATKIWEFLLATRS
;
A
#
# COMPACT_ATOMS: atom_id res chain seq x y z
N MET A 1 -12.71 -8.66 -0.75
CA MET A 1 -12.80 -7.94 -2.04
C MET A 1 -12.19 -6.53 -2.01
N GLU A 2 -11.66 -6.04 -0.87
CA GLU A 2 -11.09 -4.67 -0.76
C GLU A 2 -9.74 -4.47 -1.44
N TYR A 3 -8.90 -5.51 -1.58
CA TYR A 3 -7.61 -5.39 -2.28
C TYR A 3 -7.74 -5.05 -3.78
N PHE A 4 -8.81 -5.50 -4.44
CA PHE A 4 -9.09 -5.13 -5.84
C PHE A 4 -9.63 -3.68 -5.96
N ARG A 5 -9.95 -3.04 -4.83
CA ARG A 5 -10.40 -1.65 -4.72
C ARG A 5 -9.28 -0.81 -4.08
N ALA A 6 -8.09 -0.84 -4.66
CA ALA A 6 -7.04 0.10 -4.28
C ALA A 6 -7.50 1.52 -4.62
N ASN A 7 -7.77 2.33 -3.60
CA ASN A 7 -8.06 3.75 -3.72
C ASN A 7 -6.76 4.47 -4.12
N TYR A 8 -6.44 4.43 -5.41
CA TYR A 8 -5.42 5.27 -6.02
C TYR A 8 -5.90 6.72 -6.01
N GLN A 9 -5.06 7.66 -5.58
CA GLN A 9 -5.27 9.08 -5.80
C GLN A 9 -5.44 9.36 -7.31
N PRO A 10 -6.17 10.42 -7.71
CA PRO A 10 -6.31 10.78 -9.12
C PRO A 10 -4.93 10.87 -9.81
N GLY A 11 -4.75 10.12 -10.90
CA GLY A 11 -3.47 10.04 -11.62
C GLY A 11 -2.46 8.98 -11.12
N GLU A 12 -2.61 8.46 -9.90
CA GLU A 12 -1.67 7.49 -9.31
C GLU A 12 -1.66 6.16 -10.09
N ARG A 13 -2.81 5.73 -10.62
CA ARG A 13 -2.89 4.52 -11.47
C ARG A 13 -2.06 4.67 -12.75
N VAL A 14 -2.07 5.84 -13.38
CA VAL A 14 -1.31 6.12 -14.61
C VAL A 14 0.18 6.15 -14.30
N LEU A 15 0.57 6.79 -13.19
CA LEU A 15 1.93 6.79 -12.69
C LEU A 15 2.45 5.35 -12.48
N VAL A 16 1.69 4.51 -11.76
CA VAL A 16 2.08 3.11 -11.50
C VAL A 16 2.22 2.31 -12.79
N GLN A 17 1.33 2.50 -13.77
CA GLN A 17 1.42 1.84 -15.07
C GLN A 17 2.68 2.25 -15.84
N LYS A 18 3.06 3.54 -15.80
CA LYS A 18 4.31 4.01 -16.41
C LYS A 18 5.54 3.41 -15.71
N ILE A 19 5.57 3.42 -14.37
CA ILE A 19 6.66 2.83 -13.59
C ILE A 19 6.78 1.32 -13.89
N ASP A 20 5.65 0.59 -13.91
CA ASP A 20 5.59 -0.82 -14.27
C ASP A 20 6.12 -1.04 -15.71
N PHE A 21 5.78 -0.18 -16.67
CA PHE A 21 6.26 -0.33 -18.05
C PHE A 21 7.75 -0.06 -18.19
N PHE A 22 8.29 1.00 -17.59
CA PHE A 22 9.68 1.44 -17.80
C PHE A 22 10.69 0.78 -16.85
N ILE A 23 10.38 0.69 -15.55
CA ILE A 23 11.29 0.14 -14.54
C ILE A 23 11.21 -1.39 -14.55
N LEU A 24 10.01 -1.94 -14.36
CA LEU A 24 9.85 -3.37 -14.14
C LEU A 24 10.22 -4.17 -15.40
N THR A 25 9.87 -3.69 -16.60
CA THR A 25 10.27 -4.33 -17.86
C THR A 25 11.79 -4.44 -18.01
N PHE A 26 12.54 -3.36 -17.77
CA PHE A 26 14.01 -3.41 -17.83
C PHE A 26 14.59 -4.38 -16.80
N CYS A 27 14.11 -4.32 -15.56
CA CYS A 27 14.57 -5.21 -14.50
C CYS A 27 14.30 -6.68 -14.83
N CYS A 28 13.10 -7.00 -15.33
CA CYS A 28 12.73 -8.35 -15.73
C CYS A 28 13.56 -8.86 -16.92
N LEU A 29 13.76 -8.03 -17.95
CA LEU A 29 14.60 -8.41 -19.09
C LEU A 29 16.06 -8.63 -18.69
N SER A 30 16.60 -7.75 -17.84
CA SER A 30 17.98 -7.86 -17.36
C SER A 30 18.18 -9.14 -16.54
N TYR A 31 17.26 -9.44 -15.62
CA TYR A 31 17.37 -10.62 -14.77
C TYR A 31 17.09 -11.92 -15.52
N PHE A 32 16.16 -11.90 -16.48
CA PHE A 32 15.93 -12.99 -17.42
C PHE A 32 17.22 -13.36 -18.16
N ILE A 33 17.92 -12.37 -18.73
CA ILE A 33 19.16 -12.60 -19.47
C ILE A 33 20.29 -13.10 -18.55
N ASN A 34 20.43 -12.54 -17.34
CA ASN A 34 21.43 -13.03 -16.39
C ASN A 34 21.25 -14.52 -16.06
N TYR A 35 20.01 -14.94 -15.80
CA TYR A 35 19.71 -16.35 -15.50
C TYR A 35 19.84 -17.24 -16.74
N LEU A 36 19.59 -16.69 -17.93
CA LEU A 36 19.84 -17.38 -19.19
C LEU A 36 21.34 -17.70 -19.37
N ASP A 37 22.26 -16.75 -19.13
CA ASP A 37 23.71 -17.04 -19.18
C ASP A 37 24.17 -18.00 -18.08
N ARG A 38 23.63 -17.89 -16.86
CA ARG A 38 23.95 -18.85 -15.79
C ARG A 38 23.66 -20.28 -16.23
N SER A 39 22.55 -20.48 -16.94
CA SER A 39 22.24 -21.79 -17.53
C SER A 39 23.18 -22.16 -18.68
N ASN A 40 23.64 -21.18 -19.47
CA ASN A 40 24.49 -21.39 -20.64
C ASN A 40 25.82 -22.08 -20.31
N LEU A 41 26.43 -21.84 -19.14
CA LEU A 41 27.68 -22.53 -18.78
C LEU A 41 27.48 -24.04 -18.59
N ALA A 42 26.45 -24.44 -17.81
CA ALA A 42 26.15 -25.85 -17.56
C ALA A 42 25.78 -26.58 -18.86
N ASN A 43 25.01 -25.88 -19.70
CA ASN A 43 24.60 -26.28 -21.04
C ASN A 43 25.80 -26.46 -21.98
N ALA A 44 26.65 -25.44 -22.11
CA ALA A 44 27.87 -25.48 -22.92
C ALA A 44 28.81 -26.62 -22.51
N TYR A 45 28.96 -26.86 -21.20
CA TYR A 45 29.81 -27.92 -20.66
C TYR A 45 29.46 -29.30 -21.24
N VAL A 46 28.17 -29.65 -21.33
CA VAL A 46 27.70 -30.94 -21.87
C VAL A 46 27.63 -30.96 -23.41
N SER A 47 27.66 -29.81 -24.07
CA SER A 47 27.59 -29.65 -25.54
C SER A 47 28.95 -29.50 -26.23
N GLY A 48 30.02 -30.07 -25.66
CA GLY A 48 31.33 -30.15 -26.31
C GLY A 48 32.40 -29.20 -25.75
N MET A 49 32.04 -28.24 -24.88
CA MET A 49 33.01 -27.35 -24.23
C MET A 49 33.99 -28.14 -23.34
N LYS A 50 33.52 -29.19 -22.65
CA LYS A 50 34.36 -30.05 -21.81
C LYS A 50 35.49 -30.71 -22.61
N THR A 51 35.17 -31.25 -23.78
CA THR A 51 36.12 -31.96 -24.65
C THR A 51 37.05 -31.01 -25.38
N GLU A 52 36.54 -29.87 -25.87
CA GLU A 52 37.33 -28.90 -26.62
C GLU A 52 38.36 -28.18 -25.75
N LEU A 53 37.99 -27.83 -24.51
CA LEU A 53 38.85 -27.11 -23.57
C LEU A 53 39.59 -28.03 -22.58
N ASN A 54 39.50 -29.36 -22.78
CA ASN A 54 40.16 -30.38 -21.95
C ASN A 54 39.95 -30.19 -20.44
N PHE A 55 38.70 -30.02 -20.02
CA PHE A 55 38.35 -29.89 -18.60
C PHE A 55 38.78 -31.11 -17.79
N LYS A 56 39.42 -30.87 -16.63
CA LYS A 56 39.90 -31.90 -15.70
C LYS A 56 39.28 -31.74 -14.32
N GLY A 57 38.98 -32.87 -13.67
CA GLY A 57 38.56 -32.93 -12.28
C GLY A 57 37.39 -31.99 -11.96
N ASN A 58 37.59 -31.10 -10.99
CA ASN A 58 36.55 -30.24 -10.42
C ASN A 58 36.49 -28.82 -11.05
N GLN A 59 37.09 -28.61 -12.22
CA GLN A 59 37.24 -27.28 -12.82
C GLN A 59 35.92 -26.57 -13.12
N LEU A 60 34.85 -27.30 -13.48
CA LEU A 60 33.52 -26.70 -13.68
C LEU A 60 32.99 -26.07 -12.39
N ASN A 61 33.11 -26.78 -11.27
CA ASN A 61 32.69 -26.26 -9.98
C ASN A 61 33.57 -25.08 -9.54
N GLN A 62 34.88 -25.13 -9.79
CA GLN A 62 35.77 -24.00 -9.54
C GLN A 62 35.36 -22.73 -10.32
N ILE A 63 34.93 -22.87 -11.58
CA ILE A 63 34.41 -21.74 -12.37
C ILE A 63 33.17 -21.14 -11.73
N ASN A 64 32.20 -21.98 -11.32
CA ASN A 64 31.00 -21.51 -10.63
C ASN A 64 31.36 -20.81 -9.31
N THR A 65 32.32 -21.35 -8.55
CA THR A 65 32.82 -20.72 -7.32
C THR A 65 33.45 -19.36 -7.61
N CYS A 66 34.27 -19.21 -8.67
CA CYS A 66 34.85 -17.91 -9.03
C CYS A 66 33.77 -16.87 -9.36
N PHE A 67 32.71 -17.27 -10.06
CA PHE A 67 31.55 -16.41 -10.28
C PHE A 67 30.90 -15.99 -8.95
N THR A 68 30.62 -16.94 -8.06
CA THR A 68 30.01 -16.67 -6.75
C THR A 68 30.88 -15.74 -5.90
N VAL A 69 32.21 -15.91 -5.91
CA VAL A 69 33.14 -15.03 -5.19
C VAL A 69 33.07 -13.61 -5.75
N GLY A 70 33.12 -13.44 -7.08
CA GLY A 70 32.97 -12.14 -7.72
C GLY A 70 31.61 -11.49 -7.38
N TYR A 71 30.54 -12.29 -7.43
CA TYR A 71 29.18 -11.86 -7.10
C TYR A 71 29.05 -11.41 -5.65
N VAL A 72 29.64 -12.13 -4.70
CA VAL A 72 29.69 -11.80 -3.27
C VAL A 72 30.46 -10.51 -3.01
N LEU A 73 31.66 -10.38 -3.58
CA LEU A 73 32.48 -9.18 -3.44
C LEU A 73 31.82 -7.95 -4.07
N GLY A 74 31.07 -8.15 -5.16
CA GLY A 74 30.35 -7.08 -5.85
C GLY A 74 29.08 -6.60 -5.15
N GLN A 75 28.46 -7.38 -4.24
CA GLN A 75 27.14 -7.05 -3.65
C GLN A 75 27.12 -5.67 -2.97
N VAL A 76 27.98 -5.47 -1.98
CA VAL A 76 27.99 -4.25 -1.17
C VAL A 76 28.51 -3.05 -1.97
N PRO A 77 29.66 -3.14 -2.68
CA PRO A 77 30.16 -2.02 -3.48
C PRO A 77 29.20 -1.59 -4.60
N SER A 78 28.57 -2.54 -5.31
CA SER A 78 27.64 -2.21 -6.40
C SER A 78 26.33 -1.59 -5.91
N ASN A 79 25.89 -1.92 -4.69
CA ASN A 79 24.70 -1.29 -4.14
C ASN A 79 25.01 0.11 -3.57
N LEU A 80 26.19 0.29 -2.97
CA LEU A 80 26.67 1.60 -2.52
C LEU A 80 26.90 2.56 -3.70
N SER A 81 27.37 2.06 -4.84
CA SER A 81 27.60 2.89 -6.03
C SER A 81 26.31 3.49 -6.59
N LEU A 82 25.13 2.91 -6.37
CA LEU A 82 23.83 3.49 -6.77
C LEU A 82 23.54 4.84 -6.11
N HIS A 83 24.24 5.18 -5.04
CA HIS A 83 24.16 6.49 -4.37
C HIS A 83 25.13 7.52 -4.95
N TYR A 84 26.23 7.07 -5.57
CA TYR A 84 27.24 7.95 -6.16
C TYR A 84 27.06 8.10 -7.67
N VAL A 85 26.56 7.06 -8.33
CA VAL A 85 26.32 6.98 -9.76
C VAL A 85 24.84 6.78 -10.00
N LYS A 86 24.27 7.60 -10.88
CA LYS A 86 22.86 7.57 -11.24
C LYS A 86 22.43 6.16 -11.69
N PRO A 87 21.36 5.57 -11.13
CA PRO A 87 20.86 4.25 -11.51
C PRO A 87 20.68 4.05 -13.02
N ARG A 88 20.21 5.07 -13.75
CA ARG A 88 20.04 5.02 -15.20
C ARG A 88 21.33 4.76 -16.00
N ILE A 89 22.49 5.03 -15.41
CA ILE A 89 23.80 4.80 -16.03
C ILE A 89 24.40 3.51 -15.49
N TRP A 90 24.29 3.28 -14.17
CA TRP A 90 24.93 2.15 -13.52
C TRP A 90 24.41 0.79 -13.99
N PHE A 91 23.08 0.55 -13.96
CA PHE A 91 22.54 -0.75 -14.39
C PHE A 91 22.86 -1.07 -15.85
N PRO A 92 22.63 -0.15 -16.82
CA PRO A 92 22.91 -0.47 -18.21
C PRO A 92 24.41 -0.62 -18.51
N LEU A 93 25.27 0.16 -17.85
CA LEU A 93 26.73 0.00 -17.97
C LEU A 93 27.18 -1.39 -17.50
N MET A 94 26.68 -1.84 -16.34
CA MET A 94 27.00 -3.17 -15.83
C MET A 94 26.47 -4.28 -16.75
N MET A 95 25.31 -4.09 -17.38
CA MET A 95 24.79 -5.02 -18.40
C MET A 95 25.65 -5.08 -19.66
N ILE A 96 26.17 -3.94 -20.16
CA ILE A 96 27.10 -3.93 -21.31
C ILE A 96 28.41 -4.64 -20.95
N LEU A 97 28.99 -4.33 -19.79
CA LEU A 97 30.23 -4.96 -19.34
C LEU A 97 30.05 -6.47 -19.17
N TRP A 98 28.94 -6.88 -18.55
CA TRP A 98 28.57 -8.27 -18.39
C TRP A 98 28.39 -8.98 -19.74
N GLY A 99 27.61 -8.41 -20.67
CA GLY A 99 27.38 -8.98 -22.00
C GLY A 99 28.64 -9.05 -22.86
N GLY A 100 29.52 -8.05 -22.75
CA GLY A 100 30.85 -8.04 -23.36
C GLY A 100 31.71 -9.19 -22.86
N LEU A 101 31.76 -9.39 -21.54
CA LEU A 101 32.48 -10.52 -20.92
C LEU A 101 31.89 -11.87 -21.34
N THR A 102 30.56 -11.96 -21.48
CA THR A 102 29.87 -13.15 -22.01
C THR A 102 30.36 -13.46 -23.43
N MET A 103 30.40 -12.48 -24.34
CA MET A 103 30.92 -12.69 -25.70
C MET A 103 32.41 -13.08 -25.71
N VAL A 104 33.23 -12.48 -24.84
CA VAL A 104 34.66 -12.83 -24.73
C VAL A 104 34.85 -14.29 -24.30
N THR A 105 33.91 -14.87 -23.54
CA THR A 105 33.94 -16.29 -23.16
C THR A 105 33.99 -17.21 -24.38
N ALA A 106 33.34 -16.83 -25.48
CA ALA A 106 33.36 -17.58 -26.74
C ALA A 106 34.75 -17.66 -27.41
N SER A 107 35.72 -16.83 -26.99
CA SER A 107 37.08 -16.79 -27.53
C SER A 107 38.10 -17.60 -26.70
N VAL A 108 37.67 -18.23 -25.62
CA VAL A 108 38.57 -18.89 -24.67
C VAL A 108 39.11 -20.23 -25.20
N HIS A 109 40.33 -20.56 -24.81
CA HIS A 109 41.01 -21.83 -25.13
C HIS A 109 41.38 -22.66 -23.87
N ASN A 110 41.28 -22.08 -22.66
CA ASN A 110 41.67 -22.72 -21.40
C ASN A 110 40.61 -22.50 -20.31
N PRO A 111 40.31 -23.50 -19.45
CA PRO A 111 39.35 -23.36 -18.35
C PRO A 111 39.65 -22.21 -17.37
N GLN A 112 40.92 -21.90 -17.13
CA GLN A 112 41.34 -20.83 -16.22
C GLN A 112 40.94 -19.44 -16.71
N SER A 113 40.91 -19.22 -18.03
CA SER A 113 40.46 -17.94 -18.59
C SER A 113 38.95 -17.75 -18.37
N ILE A 114 38.16 -18.82 -18.43
CA ILE A 114 36.73 -18.76 -18.07
C ILE A 114 36.57 -18.42 -16.60
N MET A 115 37.40 -18.95 -15.69
CA MET A 115 37.34 -18.59 -14.26
C MET A 115 37.53 -17.09 -14.04
N ALA A 116 38.52 -16.48 -14.71
CA ALA A 116 38.77 -15.04 -14.62
C ALA A 116 37.61 -14.22 -15.18
N ILE A 117 37.09 -14.57 -16.36
CA ILE A 117 35.94 -13.88 -16.96
C ILE A 117 34.72 -13.98 -16.04
N ARG A 118 34.44 -15.17 -15.51
CA ARG A 118 33.31 -15.44 -14.62
C ARG A 118 33.40 -14.66 -13.31
N PHE A 119 34.59 -14.45 -12.77
CA PHE A 119 34.79 -13.57 -11.61
C PHE A 119 34.35 -12.13 -11.91
N PHE A 120 34.77 -11.55 -13.04
CA PHE A 120 34.35 -10.20 -13.42
C PHE A 120 32.88 -10.11 -13.81
N GLN A 121 32.32 -11.15 -14.45
CA GLN A 121 30.88 -11.24 -14.71
C GLN A 121 30.10 -11.22 -13.39
N GLY A 122 30.54 -11.98 -12.39
CA GLY A 122 29.93 -11.98 -11.06
C GLY A 122 29.89 -10.58 -10.43
N ILE A 123 30.99 -9.83 -10.53
CA ILE A 123 31.04 -8.43 -10.03
C ILE A 123 30.03 -7.54 -10.76
N CYS A 124 29.95 -7.62 -12.08
CA CYS A 124 29.01 -6.82 -12.88
C CYS A 124 27.55 -7.19 -12.57
N GLU A 125 27.28 -8.48 -12.41
CA GLU A 125 25.93 -9.00 -12.18
C GLU A 125 25.39 -8.66 -10.79
N ALA A 126 26.28 -8.46 -9.79
CA ALA A 126 25.92 -8.19 -8.40
C ALA A 126 24.95 -7.00 -8.24
N SER A 127 25.03 -6.02 -9.12
CA SER A 127 24.11 -4.86 -9.17
C SER A 127 22.66 -5.28 -9.41
N THR A 128 22.43 -6.28 -10.25
CA THR A 128 21.13 -6.49 -10.88
C THR A 128 20.09 -6.93 -9.87
N PHE A 129 20.37 -7.97 -9.07
CA PHE A 129 19.39 -8.54 -8.16
C PHE A 129 19.08 -7.59 -7.00
N VAL A 130 20.10 -7.21 -6.23
CA VAL A 130 19.91 -6.41 -5.03
C VAL A 130 19.61 -4.95 -5.37
N GLY A 131 20.30 -4.39 -6.36
CA GLY A 131 20.01 -3.04 -6.83
C GLY A 131 18.60 -2.91 -7.34
N THR A 132 18.06 -3.90 -8.06
CA THR A 132 16.65 -3.89 -8.45
C THR A 132 15.73 -3.87 -7.23
N HIS A 133 15.96 -4.73 -6.24
CA HIS A 133 15.14 -4.72 -5.01
C HIS A 133 15.22 -3.40 -4.24
N TYR A 134 16.36 -2.72 -4.30
CA TYR A 134 16.51 -1.37 -3.76
C TYR A 134 15.68 -0.34 -4.55
N ILE A 135 15.77 -0.33 -5.89
CA ILE A 135 15.00 0.57 -6.75
C ILE A 135 13.49 0.30 -6.63
N LEU A 136 13.08 -0.97 -6.62
CA LEU A 136 11.67 -1.34 -6.39
C LEU A 136 11.19 -0.83 -5.03
N GLY A 137 11.99 -0.99 -3.97
CA GLY A 137 11.68 -0.44 -2.64
C GLY A 137 11.72 1.09 -2.54
N ALA A 138 12.30 1.77 -3.53
CA ALA A 138 12.27 3.23 -3.64
C ALA A 138 11.04 3.76 -4.39
N TRP A 139 10.55 3.03 -5.40
CA TRP A 139 9.43 3.47 -6.26
C TRP A 139 8.06 2.93 -5.83
N TYR A 140 7.99 1.74 -5.23
CA TYR A 140 6.73 1.07 -4.93
C TYR A 140 6.32 1.14 -3.45
N THR A 141 5.01 1.22 -3.23
CA THR A 141 4.41 1.20 -1.89
C THR A 141 4.35 -0.22 -1.30
N GLU A 142 4.09 -0.35 0.01
CA GLU A 142 4.02 -1.65 0.73
C GLU A 142 2.99 -2.60 0.08
N ARG A 143 1.92 -2.05 -0.52
CA ARG A 143 0.83 -2.81 -1.15
C ARG A 143 1.18 -3.31 -2.57
N GLU A 144 2.18 -2.70 -3.19
CA GLU A 144 2.55 -2.96 -4.58
C GLU A 144 3.84 -3.78 -4.71
N LEU A 145 4.75 -3.59 -3.75
CA LEU A 145 6.12 -4.07 -3.81
C LEU A 145 6.21 -5.59 -3.90
N GLY A 146 5.39 -6.34 -3.16
CA GLY A 146 5.44 -7.80 -3.14
C GLY A 146 5.17 -8.36 -4.54
N LYS A 147 4.05 -7.99 -5.16
CA LYS A 147 3.66 -8.42 -6.51
C LYS A 147 4.74 -8.10 -7.55
N ARG A 148 5.31 -6.90 -7.53
CA ARG A 148 6.35 -6.50 -8.51
C ARG A 148 7.67 -7.22 -8.27
N SER A 149 8.05 -7.39 -7.01
CA SER A 149 9.18 -8.25 -6.61
C SER A 149 8.98 -9.69 -7.13
N GLY A 150 7.76 -10.22 -7.01
CA GLY A 150 7.40 -11.54 -7.54
C GLY A 150 7.50 -11.67 -9.06
N ILE A 151 7.05 -10.66 -9.81
CA ILE A 151 7.19 -10.61 -11.27
C ILE A 151 8.68 -10.57 -11.66
N PHE A 152 9.46 -9.73 -10.98
CA PHE A 152 10.90 -9.61 -11.19
C PHE A 152 11.62 -10.95 -10.98
N THR A 153 11.48 -11.58 -9.81
CA THR A 153 12.20 -12.83 -9.52
C THR A 153 11.74 -13.99 -10.41
N SER A 154 10.45 -14.02 -10.77
CA SER A 154 9.90 -15.01 -11.72
C SER A 154 10.53 -14.91 -13.10
N SER A 155 10.95 -13.72 -13.54
CA SER A 155 11.64 -13.56 -14.83
C SER A 155 12.97 -14.31 -14.89
N GLY A 156 13.70 -14.39 -13.78
CA GLY A 156 14.95 -15.17 -13.70
C GLY A 156 14.70 -16.67 -13.84
N LEU A 157 13.68 -17.19 -13.16
CA LEU A 157 13.26 -18.60 -13.29
C LEU A 157 12.83 -18.93 -14.72
N ALA A 158 12.14 -18.00 -15.39
CA ALA A 158 11.79 -18.14 -16.80
C ALA A 158 13.04 -18.17 -17.69
N GLY A 159 14.07 -17.37 -17.38
CA GLY A 159 15.36 -17.39 -18.07
C GLY A 159 16.03 -18.77 -18.02
N THR A 160 16.11 -19.37 -16.84
CA THR A 160 16.65 -20.73 -16.66
C THR A 160 15.85 -21.78 -17.44
N MET A 161 14.51 -21.69 -17.43
CA MET A 161 13.65 -22.63 -18.15
C MET A 161 13.86 -22.56 -19.67
N ILE A 162 13.98 -21.34 -20.22
CA ILE A 162 14.13 -21.13 -21.67
C ILE A 162 15.55 -21.44 -22.16
N GLY A 163 16.58 -21.23 -21.32
CA GLY A 163 17.98 -21.41 -21.69
C GLY A 163 18.32 -22.80 -22.26
N GLY A 164 17.79 -23.88 -21.67
CA GLY A 164 18.01 -25.25 -22.17
C GLY A 164 17.42 -25.50 -23.56
N PHE A 165 16.27 -24.90 -23.88
CA PHE A 165 15.65 -25.00 -25.21
C PHE A 165 16.44 -24.20 -26.26
N ILE A 166 16.87 -22.99 -25.93
CA ILE A 166 17.70 -22.14 -26.80
C ILE A 166 19.01 -22.86 -27.14
N GLN A 167 19.70 -23.39 -26.14
CA GLN A 167 20.93 -24.15 -26.35
C GLN A 167 20.70 -25.36 -27.25
N THR A 168 19.64 -26.14 -27.01
CA THR A 168 19.32 -27.30 -27.86
C THR A 168 19.09 -26.88 -29.32
N GLY A 169 18.42 -25.76 -29.55
CA GLY A 169 18.22 -25.18 -30.88
C GLY A 169 19.53 -24.74 -31.55
N ILE A 170 20.38 -24.00 -30.83
CA ILE A 170 21.68 -23.50 -31.34
C ILE A 170 22.60 -24.67 -31.66
N PHE A 171 22.70 -25.65 -30.76
CA PHE A 171 23.52 -26.83 -30.96
C PHE A 171 23.10 -27.62 -32.21
N LYS A 172 21.79 -27.79 -32.46
CA LYS A 172 21.30 -28.51 -33.64
C LYS A 172 21.49 -27.75 -34.96
N SER A 173 21.50 -26.42 -34.93
CA SER A 173 21.42 -25.60 -36.15
C SER A 173 22.71 -24.86 -36.51
N MET A 174 23.62 -24.66 -35.54
CA MET A 174 24.81 -23.82 -35.69
C MET A 174 26.12 -24.49 -35.29
N ASP A 175 26.10 -25.73 -34.81
CA ASP A 175 27.34 -26.45 -34.51
C ASP A 175 28.18 -26.68 -35.78
N GLY A 176 29.46 -26.32 -35.72
CA GLY A 176 30.40 -26.35 -36.86
C GLY A 176 30.21 -25.21 -37.88
N LYS A 177 29.19 -24.35 -37.72
CA LYS A 177 28.92 -23.25 -38.65
C LYS A 177 30.00 -22.17 -38.52
N HIS A 178 30.60 -21.77 -39.63
CA HIS A 178 31.76 -20.86 -39.68
C HIS A 178 32.98 -21.35 -38.87
N GLY A 179 33.12 -22.66 -38.65
CA GLY A 179 34.26 -23.23 -37.90
C GLY A 179 34.19 -23.02 -36.38
N LEU A 180 33.07 -22.51 -35.87
CA LEU A 180 32.83 -22.36 -34.43
C LEU A 180 31.95 -23.51 -33.93
N SER A 181 32.29 -24.02 -32.75
CA SER A 181 31.47 -24.99 -32.04
C SER A 181 30.19 -24.35 -31.50
N GLY A 182 29.13 -25.15 -31.37
CA GLY A 182 27.80 -24.66 -30.98
C GLY A 182 27.79 -23.92 -29.64
N TRP A 183 28.68 -24.27 -28.70
CA TRP A 183 28.78 -23.58 -27.42
C TRP A 183 29.42 -22.19 -27.52
N ARG A 184 30.31 -21.95 -28.50
CA ARG A 184 30.87 -20.61 -28.76
C ARG A 184 29.79 -19.69 -29.33
N TRP A 185 28.97 -20.21 -30.26
CA TRP A 185 27.81 -19.50 -30.78
C TRP A 185 26.80 -19.13 -29.68
N LEU A 186 26.60 -20.02 -28.71
CA LEU A 186 25.72 -19.76 -27.56
C LEU A 186 26.11 -18.49 -26.82
N PHE A 187 27.38 -18.34 -26.43
CA PHE A 187 27.86 -17.16 -25.69
C PHE A 187 27.86 -15.87 -26.53
N ILE A 188 28.10 -15.98 -27.85
CA ILE A 188 28.01 -14.82 -28.76
C ILE A 188 26.56 -14.33 -28.87
N ILE A 189 25.62 -15.24 -29.12
CA ILE A 189 24.20 -14.90 -29.28
C ILE A 189 23.65 -14.33 -27.98
N ASP A 190 23.96 -14.96 -26.85
CA ASP A 190 23.53 -14.51 -25.53
C ASP A 190 24.07 -13.11 -25.20
N GLY A 191 25.36 -12.88 -25.43
CA GLY A 191 25.97 -11.56 -25.31
C GLY A 191 25.33 -10.53 -26.24
N LEU A 192 24.98 -10.87 -27.48
CA LEU A 192 24.26 -9.97 -28.38
C LEU A 192 22.83 -9.65 -27.91
N LEU A 193 22.13 -10.61 -27.31
CA LEU A 193 20.79 -10.41 -26.74
C LEU A 193 20.79 -9.41 -25.57
N THR A 194 21.92 -9.26 -24.87
CA THR A 194 22.04 -8.28 -23.78
C THR A 194 22.06 -6.83 -24.26
N ILE A 195 22.59 -6.57 -25.46
CA ILE A 195 22.86 -5.22 -25.94
C ILE A 195 21.57 -4.41 -26.10
N PRO A 196 20.50 -4.92 -26.77
CA PRO A 196 19.23 -4.22 -26.84
C PRO A 196 18.61 -3.90 -25.47
N VAL A 197 18.77 -4.80 -24.50
CA VAL A 197 18.25 -4.58 -23.13
C VAL A 197 19.03 -3.49 -22.41
N ALA A 198 20.37 -3.46 -22.56
CA ALA A 198 21.18 -2.38 -22.03
C ALA A 198 20.85 -1.03 -22.70
N ILE A 199 20.68 -1.01 -24.03
CA ILE A 199 20.24 0.19 -24.76
C ILE A 199 18.89 0.68 -24.21
N TYR A 200 17.91 -0.21 -24.04
CA TYR A 200 16.63 0.13 -23.42
C TYR A 200 16.83 0.78 -22.05
N GLY A 201 17.70 0.23 -21.22
CA GLY A 201 18.05 0.77 -19.91
C GLY A 201 18.57 2.22 -19.96
N PHE A 202 19.49 2.53 -20.88
CA PHE A 202 20.06 3.89 -20.99
C PHE A 202 19.03 4.96 -21.36
N PHE A 203 18.02 4.61 -22.16
CA PHE A 203 17.00 5.56 -22.62
C PHE A 203 15.78 5.66 -21.70
N PHE A 204 15.40 4.55 -21.07
CA PHE A 204 14.10 4.43 -20.39
C PHE A 204 14.18 4.18 -18.88
N PHE A 205 15.32 3.72 -18.33
CA PHE A 205 15.41 3.46 -16.90
C PHE A 205 15.58 4.78 -16.11
N PRO A 206 14.73 5.09 -15.12
CA PRO A 206 14.81 6.32 -14.34
C PRO A 206 15.77 6.21 -13.16
N ASP A 207 16.08 7.35 -12.54
CA ASP A 207 16.79 7.42 -11.26
C ASP A 207 15.83 7.15 -10.08
N THR A 208 16.17 7.51 -8.84
CA THR A 208 15.23 7.42 -7.70
C THR A 208 14.15 8.51 -7.79
N PRO A 209 12.98 8.36 -7.12
CA PRO A 209 11.89 9.34 -7.22
C PRO A 209 12.32 10.79 -6.91
N HIS A 210 13.25 10.97 -5.98
CA HIS A 210 13.76 12.30 -5.58
C HIS A 210 14.70 12.95 -6.61
N THR A 211 15.37 12.15 -7.46
CA THR A 211 16.43 12.63 -8.35
C THR A 211 16.10 12.44 -9.84
N THR A 212 14.95 11.84 -10.14
CA THR A 212 14.56 11.46 -11.48
C THR A 212 14.37 12.66 -12.40
N THR A 213 14.94 12.56 -13.60
CA THR A 213 14.82 13.54 -14.70
C THR A 213 14.14 12.92 -15.92
N ALA A 214 13.40 11.82 -15.73
CA ALA A 214 12.73 11.10 -16.80
C ALA A 214 11.75 12.01 -17.56
N TRP A 215 11.89 12.06 -18.88
CA TRP A 215 11.11 12.94 -19.78
C TRP A 215 9.66 12.46 -19.97
N TYR A 216 9.38 11.19 -19.71
CA TYR A 216 8.04 10.58 -19.83
C TYR A 216 7.19 10.71 -18.56
N LEU A 217 7.73 11.29 -17.48
CA LEU A 217 7.01 11.63 -16.25
C LEU A 217 6.81 13.15 -16.18
N SER A 218 5.55 13.57 -16.02
CA SER A 218 5.21 14.97 -15.75
C SER A 218 5.64 15.41 -14.35
N ASP A 219 5.72 16.71 -14.10
CA ASP A 219 6.17 17.22 -12.80
C ASP A 219 5.18 16.91 -11.66
N ASP A 220 3.89 16.83 -11.98
CA ASP A 220 2.86 16.40 -11.02
C ASP A 220 3.00 14.90 -10.69
N GLU A 221 3.30 14.07 -11.69
CA GLU A 221 3.61 12.65 -11.49
C GLU A 221 4.87 12.43 -10.65
N LYS A 222 5.91 13.27 -10.82
CA LYS A 222 7.13 13.21 -9.99
C LYS A 222 6.84 13.61 -8.54
N LYS A 223 6.08 14.69 -8.32
CA LYS A 223 5.65 15.11 -6.97
C LYS A 223 4.81 14.02 -6.30
N LEU A 224 3.90 13.41 -7.04
CA LEU A 224 3.09 12.29 -6.57
C LEU A 224 3.96 11.07 -6.23
N ALA A 225 4.95 10.73 -7.05
CA ALA A 225 5.88 9.63 -6.77
C ALA A 225 6.67 9.86 -5.46
N VAL A 226 7.10 11.09 -5.20
CA VAL A 226 7.80 11.48 -3.96
C VAL A 226 6.84 11.45 -2.76
N ALA A 227 5.62 11.98 -2.89
CA ALA A 227 4.66 12.07 -1.79
C ALA A 227 4.17 10.69 -1.28
N ARG A 228 4.21 9.66 -2.12
CA ARG A 228 3.79 8.29 -1.78
C ARG A 228 4.79 7.51 -0.92
N VAL A 229 6.02 8.00 -0.80
CA VAL A 229 7.11 7.33 -0.08
C VAL A 229 7.51 8.18 1.12
N PRO A 230 7.74 7.60 2.32
CA PRO A 230 8.12 8.38 3.50
C PRO A 230 9.38 9.21 3.25
N LYS A 231 9.38 10.45 3.72
CA LYS A 231 10.56 11.31 3.68
C LYS A 231 11.59 10.74 4.66
N VAL A 232 12.73 10.32 4.14
CA VAL A 232 13.86 9.84 4.92
C VAL A 232 14.95 10.90 4.86
N GLU A 233 15.52 11.28 6.00
CA GLU A 233 16.66 12.20 6.03
C GLU A 233 17.87 11.60 5.32
N GLU A 234 18.51 12.41 4.48
CA GLU A 234 19.64 11.97 3.66
C GLU A 234 21.00 12.24 4.33
N GLN A 235 21.86 11.22 4.25
CA GLN A 235 23.32 11.24 4.26
C GLN A 235 24.07 11.33 5.60
N SER A 236 24.31 10.18 6.23
CA SER A 236 25.54 9.97 7.00
C SER A 236 26.69 9.56 6.06
N PRO A 237 27.88 10.19 6.12
CA PRO A 237 29.03 9.74 5.34
C PRO A 237 29.39 8.30 5.70
N ILE A 238 29.85 7.53 4.69
CA ILE A 238 30.36 6.17 4.90
C ILE A 238 31.59 6.27 5.80
N THR A 239 31.36 6.06 7.08
CA THR A 239 32.34 6.18 8.16
C THR A 239 32.37 4.90 8.96
N LEU A 240 33.41 4.72 9.77
CA LEU A 240 33.47 3.60 10.74
C LEU A 240 32.27 3.58 11.69
N ARG A 241 31.66 4.74 11.96
CA ARG A 241 30.42 4.83 12.74
C ARG A 241 29.24 4.20 12.00
N PHE A 242 29.11 4.45 10.70
CA PHE A 242 28.10 3.81 9.86
C PHE A 242 28.29 2.29 9.82
N LEU A 243 29.52 1.80 9.65
CA LEU A 243 29.79 0.36 9.70
C LEU A 243 29.41 -0.25 11.05
N LYS A 244 29.74 0.42 12.17
CA LYS A 244 29.32 -0.01 13.50
C LYS A 244 27.79 -0.01 13.64
N LYS A 245 27.09 1.00 13.12
CA LYS A 245 25.61 1.05 13.08
C LYS A 245 25.05 -0.16 12.32
N VAL A 246 25.57 -0.45 11.13
CA VAL A 246 25.13 -1.60 10.31
C VAL A 246 25.30 -2.91 11.08
N LEU A 247 26.52 -3.19 11.57
CA LEU A 247 26.84 -4.47 12.20
C LEU A 247 26.26 -4.63 13.62
N SER A 248 25.91 -3.54 14.29
CA SER A 248 25.24 -3.59 15.60
C SER A 248 23.71 -3.63 15.48
N SER A 249 23.17 -3.37 14.29
CA SER A 249 21.74 -3.31 14.08
C SER A 249 21.10 -4.69 14.03
N TRP A 250 19.94 -4.82 14.67
CA TRP A 250 19.13 -6.03 14.59
C TRP A 250 18.58 -6.28 13.18
N TYR A 251 18.42 -5.24 12.35
CA TYR A 251 18.00 -5.41 10.96
C TYR A 251 19.02 -6.23 10.15
N TRP A 252 20.31 -5.95 10.35
CA TRP A 252 21.39 -6.68 9.69
C TRP A 252 21.33 -8.16 10.09
N TRP A 253 21.47 -8.49 11.37
CA TRP A 253 21.48 -9.89 11.78
C TRP A 253 20.15 -10.60 11.56
N GLY A 254 19.03 -9.90 11.73
CA GLY A 254 17.69 -10.43 11.53
C GLY A 254 17.40 -10.81 10.08
N PHE A 255 17.58 -9.87 9.14
CA PHE A 255 17.28 -10.11 7.72
C PHE A 255 18.39 -10.86 6.99
N VAL A 256 19.67 -10.61 7.30
CA VAL A 256 20.76 -11.42 6.74
C VAL A 256 20.65 -12.86 7.22
N GLY A 257 20.42 -13.08 8.52
CA GLY A 257 20.17 -14.41 9.06
C GLY A 257 18.94 -15.08 8.45
N LEU A 258 17.84 -14.32 8.24
CA LEU A 258 16.65 -14.83 7.54
C LEU A 258 17.01 -15.32 6.14
N TRP A 259 17.74 -14.53 5.35
CA TRP A 259 18.07 -14.90 3.98
C TRP A 259 19.12 -16.02 3.89
N VAL A 260 20.03 -16.11 4.86
CA VAL A 260 20.94 -17.27 4.97
C VAL A 260 20.12 -18.54 5.16
N ILE A 261 19.23 -18.59 6.15
CA ILE A 261 18.43 -19.80 6.43
C ILE A 261 17.46 -20.10 5.27
N ALA A 262 16.77 -19.08 4.76
CA ALA A 262 15.83 -19.21 3.66
C ALA A 262 16.52 -19.60 2.34
N GLY A 263 17.70 -19.04 2.09
CA GLY A 263 18.53 -19.35 0.95
C GLY A 263 18.91 -20.83 0.90
N GLU A 264 19.25 -21.40 2.06
CA GLU A 264 19.52 -22.84 2.11
C GLU A 264 18.25 -23.69 1.93
N THR A 265 17.06 -23.17 2.25
CA THR A 265 15.81 -23.84 1.85
C THR A 265 15.59 -23.88 0.33
N GLU A 266 16.15 -22.91 -0.40
CA GLU A 266 16.13 -22.88 -1.87
C GLU A 266 17.12 -23.88 -2.49
N SER A 267 18.11 -24.38 -1.72
CA SER A 267 19.13 -25.33 -2.19
C SER A 267 18.56 -26.61 -2.79
N PHE A 268 17.30 -26.97 -2.47
CA PHE A 268 16.56 -28.04 -3.14
C PHE A 268 16.47 -27.87 -4.66
N SER A 269 16.30 -26.64 -5.10
CA SER A 269 15.99 -26.29 -6.48
C SER A 269 17.15 -25.61 -7.18
N SER A 270 17.95 -24.80 -6.46
CA SER A 270 19.07 -24.05 -7.04
C SER A 270 20.27 -24.94 -7.37
N ASN A 271 20.51 -26.02 -6.62
CA ASN A 271 21.63 -26.94 -6.85
C ASN A 271 21.35 -28.05 -7.88
N SER A 272 20.24 -27.96 -8.63
CA SER A 272 19.89 -28.94 -9.67
C SER A 272 19.86 -30.40 -9.16
N LEU A 273 19.44 -30.62 -7.90
CA LEU A 273 19.46 -31.93 -7.25
C LEU A 273 18.63 -32.99 -8.00
N LEU A 274 17.53 -32.57 -8.65
CA LEU A 274 16.74 -33.47 -9.50
C LEU A 274 17.55 -33.95 -10.72
N ALA A 275 18.31 -33.07 -11.39
CA ALA A 275 19.16 -33.48 -12.51
C ALA A 275 20.23 -34.50 -12.08
N LEU A 276 20.84 -34.27 -10.91
CA LEU A 276 21.82 -35.19 -10.32
C LEU A 276 21.19 -36.54 -9.92
N TYR A 277 19.95 -36.53 -9.42
CA TYR A 277 19.17 -37.75 -9.14
C TYR A 277 18.91 -38.55 -10.43
N LEU A 278 18.52 -37.88 -11.51
CA LEU A 278 18.27 -38.54 -12.81
C LEU A 278 19.55 -39.14 -13.39
N GLN A 279 20.69 -38.45 -13.25
CA GLN A 279 21.97 -38.94 -13.72
C GLN A 279 22.42 -40.22 -13.00
N ASN A 280 22.15 -40.34 -11.70
CA ASN A 280 22.58 -41.45 -10.85
C ASN A 280 21.43 -42.38 -10.44
N HIS A 281 20.35 -42.39 -11.23
CA HIS A 281 19.16 -43.14 -10.89
C HIS A 281 19.47 -44.66 -10.87
N PRO A 282 19.01 -45.42 -9.85
CA PRO A 282 19.44 -46.80 -9.62
C PRO A 282 19.02 -47.80 -10.71
N SER A 283 17.87 -47.59 -11.36
CA SER A 283 17.31 -48.53 -12.35
C SER A 283 17.06 -47.96 -13.75
N HIS A 284 16.61 -46.71 -13.87
CA HIS A 284 16.34 -46.03 -15.15
C HIS A 284 17.52 -45.16 -15.62
N LYS A 285 17.93 -45.32 -16.88
CA LYS A 285 18.89 -44.39 -17.53
C LYS A 285 18.14 -43.33 -18.32
N TYR A 286 18.29 -42.07 -17.91
CA TYR A 286 17.69 -40.93 -18.59
C TYR A 286 18.60 -40.40 -19.70
N THR A 287 17.98 -39.96 -20.81
CA THR A 287 18.70 -39.31 -21.91
C THR A 287 19.11 -37.88 -21.52
N VAL A 288 20.12 -37.32 -22.20
CA VAL A 288 20.56 -35.93 -21.97
C VAL A 288 19.40 -34.92 -22.08
N PRO A 289 18.52 -34.98 -23.09
CA PRO A 289 17.36 -34.09 -23.15
C PRO A 289 16.39 -34.26 -21.97
N GLN A 290 16.19 -35.48 -21.46
CA GLN A 290 15.31 -35.71 -20.30
C GLN A 290 15.92 -35.14 -19.01
N MET A 291 17.23 -35.31 -18.81
CA MET A 291 17.94 -34.74 -17.66
C MET A 291 17.92 -33.21 -17.65
N ASN A 292 17.85 -32.57 -18.82
CA ASN A 292 17.75 -31.11 -18.93
C ASN A 292 16.30 -30.61 -18.85
N ASN A 293 15.35 -31.32 -19.48
CA ASN A 293 13.97 -30.84 -19.60
C ASN A 293 13.11 -31.14 -18.36
N TYR A 294 13.23 -32.30 -17.72
CA TYR A 294 12.39 -32.63 -16.55
C TYR A 294 12.61 -31.69 -15.35
N PRO A 295 13.85 -31.28 -15.01
CA PRO A 295 14.05 -30.30 -13.95
C PRO A 295 13.41 -28.93 -14.19
N THR A 296 13.09 -28.57 -15.43
CA THR A 296 12.39 -27.29 -15.73
C THR A 296 11.02 -27.19 -15.05
N GLY A 297 10.39 -28.33 -14.75
CA GLY A 297 9.14 -28.37 -13.98
C GLY A 297 9.28 -27.76 -12.57
N VAL A 298 10.48 -27.85 -11.97
CA VAL A 298 10.78 -27.22 -10.67
C VAL A 298 10.74 -25.69 -10.79
N ALA A 299 11.34 -25.14 -11.85
CA ALA A 299 11.30 -23.70 -12.11
C ALA A 299 9.87 -23.22 -12.42
N ALA A 300 9.09 -24.00 -13.17
CA ALA A 300 7.68 -23.70 -13.45
C ALA A 300 6.83 -23.65 -12.18
N ALA A 301 6.98 -24.63 -11.28
CA ALA A 301 6.33 -24.62 -9.96
C ALA A 301 6.79 -23.41 -9.12
N GLY A 302 8.07 -23.04 -9.21
CA GLY A 302 8.63 -21.85 -8.58
C GLY A 302 8.00 -20.54 -9.07
N ILE A 303 7.80 -20.37 -10.39
CA ILE A 303 7.14 -19.18 -10.96
C ILE A 303 5.71 -19.06 -10.42
N VAL A 304 4.93 -20.16 -10.49
CA VAL A 304 3.54 -20.16 -10.02
C VAL A 304 3.46 -19.82 -8.53
N SER A 305 4.29 -20.47 -7.71
CA SER A 305 4.34 -20.22 -6.26
C SER A 305 4.76 -18.80 -5.93
N THR A 306 5.79 -18.29 -6.62
CA THR A 306 6.33 -16.94 -6.39
C THR A 306 5.28 -15.89 -6.70
N LEU A 307 4.62 -15.96 -7.86
CA LEU A 307 3.55 -15.02 -8.22
C LEU A 307 2.35 -15.12 -7.27
N PHE A 308 1.97 -16.35 -6.88
CA PHE A 308 0.87 -16.58 -5.94
C PHE A 308 1.16 -15.96 -4.58
N TRP A 309 2.27 -16.33 -3.93
CA TRP A 309 2.61 -15.85 -2.58
C TRP A 309 2.98 -14.37 -2.54
N ALA A 310 3.66 -13.86 -3.56
CA ALA A 310 3.95 -12.44 -3.68
C ALA A 310 2.66 -11.60 -3.75
N THR A 311 1.68 -12.04 -4.53
CA THR A 311 0.38 -11.35 -4.65
C THR A 311 -0.49 -11.56 -3.41
N PHE A 312 -0.49 -12.77 -2.85
CA PHE A 312 -1.31 -13.13 -1.71
C PHE A 312 -0.84 -12.45 -0.41
N THR A 313 0.46 -12.30 -0.21
CA THR A 313 0.98 -11.59 0.98
C THR A 313 0.71 -10.09 0.94
N ASP A 314 0.71 -9.49 -0.25
CA ASP A 314 0.24 -8.11 -0.44
C ASP A 314 -1.28 -8.00 -0.18
N PHE A 315 -2.06 -9.00 -0.61
CA PHE A 315 -3.51 -9.08 -0.31
C PHE A 315 -3.81 -9.14 1.20
N LEU A 316 -2.95 -9.83 1.96
CA LEU A 316 -3.09 -9.98 3.42
C LEU A 316 -2.55 -8.78 4.22
N GLY A 317 -2.28 -7.64 3.57
CA GLY A 317 -1.80 -6.42 4.22
C GLY A 317 -0.34 -6.51 4.66
N GLY A 318 0.53 -7.08 3.82
CA GLY A 318 1.98 -7.10 4.07
C GLY A 318 2.45 -8.16 5.07
N LYS A 319 1.63 -9.18 5.37
CA LYS A 319 1.99 -10.32 6.25
C LYS A 319 2.95 -11.32 5.58
N ARG A 320 4.10 -10.82 5.14
CA ARG A 320 5.08 -11.58 4.33
C ARG A 320 5.74 -12.74 5.08
N TYR A 321 5.76 -12.68 6.40
CA TYR A 321 6.29 -13.75 7.26
C TYR A 321 5.55 -15.09 7.10
N LEU A 322 4.31 -15.08 6.62
CA LEU A 322 3.53 -16.32 6.38
C LEU A 322 4.20 -17.26 5.37
N VAL A 323 4.99 -16.70 4.45
CA VAL A 323 5.74 -17.47 3.46
C VAL A 323 6.85 -18.28 4.12
N GLY A 324 7.44 -17.78 5.21
CA GLY A 324 8.42 -18.54 5.99
C GLY A 324 7.82 -19.80 6.61
N TYR A 325 6.56 -19.75 7.07
CA TYR A 325 5.86 -20.94 7.56
C TYR A 325 5.55 -21.93 6.45
N PHE A 326 5.05 -21.45 5.31
CA PHE A 326 4.78 -22.30 4.14
C PHE A 326 6.04 -23.03 3.66
N ILE A 327 7.16 -22.31 3.56
CA ILE A 327 8.44 -22.86 3.11
C ILE A 327 8.99 -23.84 4.13
N GLY A 328 8.91 -23.53 5.43
CA GLY A 328 9.32 -24.47 6.47
C GLY A 328 8.54 -25.78 6.42
N ILE A 329 7.21 -25.71 6.26
CA ILE A 329 6.37 -26.91 6.13
C ILE A 329 6.71 -27.68 4.85
N THR A 330 6.85 -26.97 3.73
CA THR A 330 7.20 -27.57 2.43
C THR A 330 8.57 -28.24 2.48
N GLY A 331 9.58 -27.59 3.07
CA GLY A 331 10.93 -28.13 3.21
C GLY A 331 10.97 -29.40 4.08
N VAL A 332 10.23 -29.43 5.19
CA VAL A 332 10.10 -30.65 6.01
C VAL A 332 9.37 -31.75 5.25
N ALA A 333 8.22 -31.44 4.64
CA ALA A 333 7.41 -32.43 3.92
C ALA A 333 8.19 -33.06 2.76
N THR A 334 8.82 -32.24 1.92
CA THR A 334 9.63 -32.71 0.77
C THR A 334 10.84 -33.53 1.22
N SER A 335 11.54 -33.10 2.28
CA SER A 335 12.63 -33.88 2.88
C SER A 335 12.17 -35.26 3.35
N VAL A 336 11.05 -35.32 4.07
CA VAL A 336 10.49 -36.59 4.58
C VAL A 336 10.04 -37.50 3.43
N MET A 337 9.37 -36.96 2.41
CA MET A 337 8.97 -37.73 1.22
C MET A 337 10.18 -38.37 0.53
N ILE A 338 11.27 -37.60 0.37
CA ILE A 338 12.51 -38.10 -0.25
C ILE A 338 13.18 -39.15 0.64
N LEU A 339 13.23 -38.95 1.96
CA LEU A 339 13.78 -39.93 2.92
C LEU A 339 13.00 -41.25 2.92
N VAL A 340 11.67 -41.20 2.78
CA VAL A 340 10.82 -42.39 2.69
C VAL A 340 10.99 -43.09 1.35
N ALA A 341 10.96 -42.36 0.24
CA ALA A 341 11.19 -42.91 -1.10
C ALA A 341 12.58 -43.57 -1.21
N HIS A 342 13.54 -43.04 -0.46
CA HIS A 342 14.89 -43.57 -0.39
C HIS A 342 14.97 -44.98 0.23
N GLN A 343 14.03 -45.38 1.10
CA GLN A 343 14.03 -46.74 1.69
C GLN A 343 13.85 -47.85 0.65
N ASN A 344 13.16 -47.55 -0.47
CA ASN A 344 12.92 -48.49 -1.57
C ASN A 344 13.25 -47.83 -2.93
N PRO A 345 14.54 -47.61 -3.25
CA PRO A 345 14.95 -46.69 -4.32
C PRO A 345 14.69 -47.23 -5.74
N THR A 346 14.45 -48.53 -5.90
CA THR A 346 14.16 -49.17 -7.19
C THR A 346 12.68 -49.25 -7.53
N SER A 347 11.79 -48.88 -6.60
CA SER A 347 10.34 -48.93 -6.82
C SER A 347 9.88 -47.79 -7.76
N PRO A 348 8.98 -48.08 -8.73
CA PRO A 348 8.36 -47.04 -9.57
C PRO A 348 7.66 -45.94 -8.74
N ASN A 349 7.06 -46.32 -7.61
CA ASN A 349 6.40 -45.37 -6.71
C ASN A 349 7.40 -44.40 -6.08
N SER A 350 8.59 -44.86 -5.72
CA SER A 350 9.64 -44.01 -5.16
C SER A 350 10.14 -42.98 -6.17
N THR A 351 10.24 -43.36 -7.44
CA THR A 351 10.59 -42.42 -8.53
C THR A 351 9.54 -41.32 -8.64
N ALA A 352 8.25 -41.69 -8.66
CA ALA A 352 7.16 -40.70 -8.73
C ALA A 352 7.14 -39.76 -7.50
N VAL A 353 7.38 -40.30 -6.29
CA VAL A 353 7.46 -39.50 -5.06
C VAL A 353 8.61 -38.51 -5.12
N VAL A 354 9.80 -38.92 -5.61
CA VAL A 354 10.96 -38.02 -5.74
C VAL A 354 10.68 -36.89 -6.73
N PHE A 355 10.08 -37.18 -7.88
CA PHE A 355 9.66 -36.15 -8.84
C PHE A 355 8.66 -35.17 -8.24
N GLY A 356 7.60 -35.69 -7.59
CA GLY A 356 6.59 -34.87 -6.93
C GLY A 356 7.18 -33.99 -5.82
N ALA A 357 8.09 -34.55 -5.02
CA ALA A 357 8.78 -33.83 -3.95
C ALA A 357 9.65 -32.70 -4.49
N TYR A 358 10.43 -32.90 -5.56
CA TYR A 358 11.25 -31.83 -6.15
C TYR A 358 10.43 -30.75 -6.84
N TYR A 359 9.33 -31.11 -7.50
CA TYR A 359 8.42 -30.12 -8.10
C TYR A 359 7.74 -29.27 -7.02
N TRP A 360 7.30 -29.89 -5.92
CA TRP A 360 6.82 -29.15 -4.76
C TRP A 360 7.95 -28.31 -4.14
N ALA A 361 9.16 -28.83 -4.00
CA ALA A 361 10.30 -28.06 -3.48
C ALA A 361 10.58 -26.80 -4.31
N GLY A 362 10.30 -26.82 -5.63
CA GLY A 362 10.35 -25.63 -6.48
C GLY A 362 9.49 -24.46 -5.98
N THR A 363 8.40 -24.73 -5.25
CA THR A 363 7.56 -23.67 -4.67
C THR A 363 8.27 -22.80 -3.63
N VAL A 364 9.44 -23.24 -3.12
CA VAL A 364 10.25 -22.52 -2.14
C VAL A 364 10.84 -21.22 -2.70
N TYR A 365 11.01 -21.10 -4.03
CA TYR A 365 11.50 -19.86 -4.68
C TYR A 365 10.69 -18.60 -4.34
N ALA A 366 9.47 -18.76 -3.82
CA ALA A 366 8.65 -17.66 -3.30
C ALA A 366 9.33 -16.83 -2.19
N CYS A 367 10.34 -17.36 -1.48
CA CYS A 367 11.09 -16.60 -0.48
C CYS A 367 11.84 -15.40 -1.06
N GLN A 368 12.40 -15.50 -2.28
CA GLN A 368 13.21 -14.43 -2.88
C GLN A 368 12.43 -13.13 -2.94
N ALA A 369 11.25 -13.17 -3.57
CA ALA A 369 10.43 -11.98 -3.74
C ALA A 369 9.93 -11.42 -2.41
N THR A 370 9.47 -12.32 -1.53
CA THR A 370 8.70 -11.96 -0.34
C THR A 370 9.57 -11.49 0.81
N PHE A 371 10.74 -12.09 1.03
CA PHE A 371 11.66 -11.69 2.09
C PHE A 371 12.43 -10.40 1.76
N PHE A 372 12.81 -10.17 0.51
CA PHE A 372 13.39 -8.87 0.12
C PHE A 372 12.35 -7.75 0.14
N ALA A 373 11.10 -8.04 -0.22
CA ALA A 373 10.00 -7.08 -0.02
C ALA A 373 9.77 -6.82 1.48
N TRP A 374 9.84 -7.86 2.32
CA TRP A 374 9.70 -7.72 3.78
C TRP A 374 10.80 -6.85 4.40
N CYS A 375 12.06 -7.06 4.00
CA CYS A 375 13.17 -6.22 4.43
C CYS A 375 12.98 -4.76 4.01
N ASN A 376 12.56 -4.52 2.76
CA ASN A 376 12.29 -3.16 2.27
C ASN A 376 11.20 -2.45 3.07
N ASP A 377 10.13 -3.15 3.44
CA ASP A 377 9.05 -2.54 4.23
C ASP A 377 9.40 -2.37 5.69
N ALA A 378 10.14 -3.30 6.29
CA ALA A 378 10.63 -3.15 7.67
C ALA A 378 11.59 -1.97 7.81
N MET A 379 12.37 -1.69 6.76
CA MET A 379 13.36 -0.60 6.72
C MET A 379 12.89 0.63 5.96
N ARG A 380 11.58 0.80 5.77
CA ARG A 380 11.03 1.89 4.94
C ARG A 380 11.32 3.29 5.49
N TYR A 381 11.46 3.41 6.81
CA TYR A 381 11.77 4.67 7.51
C TYR A 381 13.26 4.86 7.80
N GLU A 382 14.09 3.87 7.46
CA GLU A 382 15.53 3.90 7.69
C GLU A 382 16.26 4.56 6.52
N GLU A 383 17.47 5.05 6.77
CA GLU A 383 18.34 5.63 5.75
C GLU A 383 18.46 4.74 4.51
N SER A 384 18.33 5.34 3.32
CA SER A 384 18.33 4.62 2.04
C SER A 384 19.62 3.81 1.82
N VAL A 385 20.79 4.37 2.21
CA VAL A 385 22.09 3.70 2.17
C VAL A 385 22.13 2.52 3.14
N PHE A 386 21.57 2.67 4.33
CA PHE A 386 21.52 1.60 5.32
C PHE A 386 20.67 0.42 4.82
N ARG A 387 19.49 0.72 4.26
CA ARG A 387 18.64 -0.29 3.61
C ARG A 387 19.34 -0.98 2.45
N ALA A 388 20.02 -0.24 1.58
CA ALA A 388 20.80 -0.82 0.48
C ALA A 388 21.87 -1.81 0.99
N VAL A 389 22.61 -1.45 2.04
CA VAL A 389 23.63 -2.32 2.64
C VAL A 389 23.01 -3.57 3.26
N VAL A 390 21.87 -3.48 3.95
CA VAL A 390 21.20 -4.68 4.50
C VAL A 390 20.69 -5.60 3.39
N LEU A 391 20.05 -5.07 2.34
CA LEU A 391 19.62 -5.88 1.18
C LEU A 391 20.81 -6.57 0.50
N ALA A 392 21.95 -5.87 0.35
CA ALA A 392 23.18 -6.45 -0.19
C ALA A 392 23.75 -7.51 0.74
N GLY A 393 23.73 -7.23 2.05
CA GLY A 393 24.13 -8.15 3.10
C GLY A 393 23.31 -9.43 3.11
N MET A 394 22.00 -9.36 2.86
CA MET A 394 21.14 -10.53 2.75
C MET A 394 21.71 -11.46 1.70
N ASN A 395 21.77 -10.99 0.45
CA ASN A 395 22.24 -11.80 -0.68
C ASN A 395 23.69 -12.26 -0.50
N LEU A 396 24.57 -11.40 0.02
CA LEU A 396 25.94 -11.75 0.37
C LEU A 396 26.02 -12.91 1.36
N GLY A 397 25.24 -12.85 2.45
CA GLY A 397 25.23 -13.87 3.49
C GLY A 397 24.80 -15.24 2.96
N ASN A 398 23.71 -15.29 2.18
CA ASN A 398 23.26 -16.52 1.53
C ASN A 398 24.35 -17.07 0.61
N ASN A 399 24.85 -16.28 -0.35
CA ASN A 399 25.84 -16.78 -1.31
C ASN A 399 27.14 -17.26 -0.64
N ALA A 400 27.54 -16.64 0.48
CA ALA A 400 28.69 -17.09 1.26
C ALA A 400 28.47 -18.49 1.87
N VAL A 401 27.29 -18.76 2.44
CA VAL A 401 26.96 -20.07 3.01
C VAL A 401 26.70 -21.11 1.92
N ASN A 402 25.99 -20.71 0.86
CA ASN A 402 25.65 -21.58 -0.25
C ASN A 402 26.88 -22.09 -1.00
N ALA A 403 27.95 -21.28 -1.08
CA ALA A 403 29.20 -21.63 -1.77
C ALA A 403 29.84 -22.94 -1.26
N TRP A 404 29.67 -23.27 0.03
CA TRP A 404 30.15 -24.54 0.60
C TRP A 404 29.02 -25.51 0.96
N TRP A 405 27.75 -25.08 0.95
CA TRP A 405 26.59 -25.93 1.26
C TRP A 405 26.58 -27.21 0.43
N SER A 406 26.68 -27.06 -0.89
CA SER A 406 26.70 -28.19 -1.82
C SER A 406 27.92 -29.09 -1.67
N ILE A 407 29.04 -28.56 -1.19
CA ILE A 407 30.25 -29.35 -0.94
C ILE A 407 30.05 -30.22 0.32
N ILE A 408 29.47 -29.66 1.37
CA ILE A 408 29.28 -30.32 2.67
C ILE A 408 28.18 -31.37 2.59
N PHE A 409 27.03 -31.03 2.02
CA PHE A 409 25.84 -31.89 2.05
C PHE A 409 25.62 -32.69 0.76
N TYR A 410 26.09 -32.18 -0.38
CA TYR A 410 25.85 -32.78 -1.71
C TYR A 410 27.15 -33.08 -2.48
N GLY A 411 28.29 -33.18 -1.79
CA GLY A 411 29.61 -33.31 -2.40
C GLY A 411 29.77 -34.55 -3.28
N ALA A 412 30.26 -34.36 -4.51
CA ALA A 412 30.42 -35.41 -5.52
C ALA A 412 31.47 -36.48 -5.17
N SER A 413 32.37 -36.24 -4.21
CA SER A 413 33.43 -37.16 -3.78
C SER A 413 32.98 -38.24 -2.79
N MET A 414 31.72 -38.24 -2.35
CA MET A 414 31.20 -39.17 -1.34
C MET A 414 30.61 -40.45 -1.97
N ALA A 415 31.48 -41.31 -2.51
CA ALA A 415 31.10 -42.61 -3.08
C ALA A 415 31.00 -43.75 -2.03
N PRO A 416 30.13 -44.77 -2.19
CA PRO A 416 28.91 -44.85 -3.00
C PRO A 416 27.71 -44.88 -2.02
N TRP A 417 26.75 -43.97 -2.05
CA TRP A 417 25.88 -43.64 -3.15
C TRP A 417 25.23 -42.29 -2.81
N PHE A 418 24.75 -41.61 -3.85
CA PHE A 418 23.84 -40.45 -3.80
C PHE A 418 22.82 -40.50 -2.65
N ILE A 419 22.39 -41.70 -2.25
CA ILE A 419 21.69 -42.13 -1.03
C ILE A 419 22.15 -41.46 0.28
N VAL A 420 23.41 -41.61 0.69
CA VAL A 420 23.89 -41.14 2.02
C VAL A 420 24.02 -39.63 2.03
N SER A 421 24.47 -39.06 0.90
CA SER A 421 24.55 -37.61 0.69
C SER A 421 23.15 -36.98 0.65
N LEU A 422 22.17 -37.61 -0.03
CA LEU A 422 20.78 -37.18 -0.01
C LEU A 422 20.24 -37.20 1.40
N GLN A 423 20.43 -38.29 2.15
CA GLN A 423 19.95 -38.40 3.53
C GLN A 423 20.52 -37.29 4.42
N ARG A 424 21.83 -37.05 4.39
CA ARG A 424 22.47 -35.97 5.15
C ARG A 424 21.94 -34.60 4.76
N GLY A 425 21.82 -34.33 3.47
CA GLY A 425 21.21 -33.11 2.96
C GLY A 425 19.76 -32.96 3.42
N MET A 426 18.93 -33.99 3.34
CA MET A 426 17.53 -33.94 3.77
C MET A 426 17.39 -33.68 5.28
N TRP A 427 18.25 -34.25 6.12
CA TRP A 427 18.25 -33.95 7.57
C TRP A 427 18.66 -32.50 7.86
N ALA A 428 19.70 -32.00 7.16
CA ALA A 428 20.07 -30.59 7.24
C ALA A 428 18.93 -29.68 6.76
N MET A 429 18.20 -30.10 5.72
CA MET A 429 17.05 -29.37 5.21
C MET A 429 15.89 -29.32 6.19
N ILE A 430 15.58 -30.40 6.91
CA ILE A 430 14.59 -30.41 7.99
C ILE A 430 15.01 -29.42 9.07
N ALA A 431 16.27 -29.45 9.50
CA ALA A 431 16.79 -28.55 10.52
C ALA A 431 16.68 -27.07 10.09
N CYS A 432 17.13 -26.74 8.87
CA CYS A 432 17.01 -25.38 8.31
C CYS A 432 15.55 -24.93 8.16
N SER A 433 14.65 -25.84 7.78
CA SER A 433 13.22 -25.54 7.61
C SER A 433 12.55 -25.23 8.96
N ILE A 434 12.87 -25.99 10.01
CA ILE A 434 12.41 -25.72 11.38
C ILE A 434 13.01 -24.40 11.89
N ALA A 435 14.32 -24.18 11.65
CA ALA A 435 14.98 -22.94 12.00
C ALA A 435 14.33 -21.74 11.30
N LEU A 436 13.93 -21.87 10.02
CA LEU A 436 13.26 -20.81 9.27
C LEU A 436 11.91 -20.43 9.90
N VAL A 437 11.13 -21.41 10.35
CA VAL A 437 9.84 -21.18 11.03
C VAL A 437 10.04 -20.39 12.32
N ILE A 438 11.00 -20.83 13.14
CA ILE A 438 11.32 -20.19 14.42
C ILE A 438 11.87 -18.77 14.19
N TRP A 439 12.80 -18.62 13.24
CA TRP A 439 13.42 -17.34 12.90
C TRP A 439 12.40 -16.35 12.34
N SER A 440 11.53 -16.81 11.44
CA SER A 440 10.45 -15.98 10.87
C SER A 440 9.48 -15.50 11.95
N ALA A 441 9.16 -16.34 12.94
CA ALA A 441 8.33 -15.95 14.08
C ALA A 441 9.01 -14.89 14.96
N GLY A 442 10.28 -15.11 15.32
CA GLY A 442 11.06 -14.16 16.12
C GLY A 442 11.25 -12.82 15.41
N LEU A 443 11.58 -12.84 14.12
CA LEU A 443 11.75 -11.63 13.32
C LEU A 443 10.44 -10.88 13.15
N SER A 444 9.32 -11.59 12.97
CA SER A 444 7.98 -10.97 12.94
C SER A 444 7.64 -10.23 14.22
N TYR A 445 7.99 -10.81 15.37
CA TYR A 445 7.82 -10.16 16.66
C TYR A 445 8.68 -8.89 16.76
N LEU A 446 9.96 -8.95 16.37
CA LEU A 446 10.85 -7.79 16.38
C LEU A 446 10.38 -6.66 15.46
N VAL A 447 10.02 -6.99 14.21
CA VAL A 447 9.49 -6.03 13.24
C VAL A 447 8.20 -5.39 13.76
N ARG A 448 7.28 -6.18 14.34
CA ARG A 448 6.03 -5.65 14.91
C ARG A 448 6.29 -4.72 16.09
N ASN A 449 7.21 -5.08 16.99
CA ASN A 449 7.56 -4.24 18.13
C ASN A 449 8.24 -2.94 17.69
N ASN A 450 9.12 -3.02 16.70
CA ASN A 450 9.81 -1.86 16.16
C ASN A 450 8.84 -0.90 15.43
N ARG A 451 7.88 -1.43 14.66
CA ARG A 451 6.82 -0.63 14.02
C ARG A 451 6.01 0.16 15.05
N LYS A 452 5.61 -0.48 16.15
CA LYS A 452 4.94 0.20 17.27
C LYS A 452 5.78 1.31 17.91
N LYS A 453 7.09 1.08 18.05
CA LYS A 453 8.02 2.09 18.58
C LYS A 453 8.11 3.30 17.65
N ILE A 454 8.29 3.07 16.35
CA ILE A 454 8.34 4.15 15.35
C ILE A 454 7.02 4.92 15.32
N GLU A 455 5.87 4.23 15.38
CA GLU A 455 4.56 4.88 15.45
C GLU A 455 4.46 5.77 16.70
N ALA A 456 4.85 5.27 17.88
CA ALA A 456 4.88 6.04 19.12
C ALA A 456 5.90 7.20 19.10
N GLU A 457 7.08 7.02 18.51
CA GLU A 457 8.10 8.06 18.36
C GLU A 457 7.63 9.15 17.38
N ARG A 458 6.88 8.81 16.34
CA ARG A 458 6.29 9.78 15.41
C ARG A 458 5.13 10.54 16.06
N GLU A 459 4.30 9.88 16.85
CA GLU A 459 3.29 10.55 17.68
C GLU A 459 3.97 11.51 18.67
N ALA A 460 5.03 11.07 19.35
CA ALA A 460 5.80 11.90 20.28
C ALA A 460 6.54 13.05 19.58
N THR A 461 7.09 12.83 18.38
CA THR A 461 7.77 13.87 17.59
C THR A 461 6.77 14.86 17.02
N ALA A 462 5.59 14.42 16.57
CA ALA A 462 4.52 15.32 16.18
C ALA A 462 4.07 16.20 17.36
N VAL A 463 4.01 15.64 18.57
CA VAL A 463 3.74 16.38 19.82
C VAL A 463 4.91 17.29 20.22
N ASN A 464 6.17 16.89 19.96
CA ASN A 464 7.35 17.70 20.30
C ASN A 464 7.63 18.82 19.30
N VAL A 465 7.42 18.61 18.00
CA VAL A 465 7.47 19.68 16.98
C VAL A 465 6.36 20.71 17.26
N TYR A 466 5.19 20.25 17.68
CA TYR A 466 4.13 21.12 18.21
C TYR A 466 4.56 21.93 19.46
N ASN A 467 5.52 21.43 20.24
CA ASN A 467 6.02 22.10 21.44
C ASN A 467 7.30 22.95 21.21
N GLU A 468 8.13 22.63 20.20
CA GLU A 468 9.39 23.32 19.86
C GLU A 468 9.20 24.51 18.91
N ASP A 469 8.06 24.65 18.23
CA ASP A 469 7.69 25.79 17.37
C ASP A 469 7.34 27.08 18.18
N LYS A 470 8.06 27.38 19.26
CA LYS A 470 8.10 28.71 19.91
C LYS A 470 9.36 29.47 19.49
N LEU A 471 9.17 30.45 18.59
CA LEU A 471 10.19 31.25 17.87
C LEU A 471 11.03 32.22 18.74
N THR A 472 12.13 32.73 18.16
CA THR A 472 13.09 33.66 18.79
C THR A 472 12.73 35.14 18.59
N LYS A 473 13.18 36.01 19.52
CA LYS A 473 12.74 37.41 19.73
C LYS A 473 12.87 38.41 18.57
N GLU A 474 13.75 38.17 17.60
CA GLU A 474 13.89 39.04 16.40
C GLU A 474 12.97 38.59 15.26
N GLU A 475 12.60 37.31 15.22
CA GLU A 475 11.59 36.78 14.31
C GLU A 475 10.18 37.15 14.82
N GLU A 476 10.00 37.30 16.13
CA GLU A 476 8.77 37.78 16.77
C GLU A 476 8.32 39.16 16.24
N ASP A 477 9.21 40.11 15.95
CA ASP A 477 8.80 41.48 15.56
C ASP A 477 8.33 41.61 14.10
N ILE A 478 8.95 40.87 13.17
CA ILE A 478 8.53 40.86 11.74
C ILE A 478 7.29 39.97 11.56
N ILE A 479 7.24 38.87 12.30
CA ILE A 479 6.07 37.99 12.35
C ILE A 479 4.91 38.70 13.08
N THR A 480 5.14 39.55 14.09
CA THR A 480 4.06 40.32 14.75
C THR A 480 3.32 41.22 13.76
N ILE A 481 4.01 41.83 12.78
CA ILE A 481 3.36 42.68 11.77
C ILE A 481 2.57 41.85 10.73
N ILE A 482 2.98 40.62 10.44
CA ILE A 482 2.26 39.70 9.53
C ILE A 482 1.14 38.93 10.25
N ILE A 483 1.32 38.59 11.53
CA ILE A 483 0.33 37.94 12.41
C ILE A 483 -0.75 38.92 12.85
N ILE A 484 -0.46 40.21 12.98
CA ILE A 484 -1.49 41.26 13.10
C ILE A 484 -2.34 41.37 11.81
N ILE A 485 -1.91 40.76 10.69
CA ILE A 485 -2.72 40.62 9.46
C ILE A 485 -3.40 39.24 9.37
N ILE A 486 -2.93 38.23 10.13
CA ILE A 486 -3.52 36.87 10.28
C ILE A 486 -4.11 36.68 11.69
N ILE A 487 -4.86 37.67 12.16
CA ILE A 487 -5.59 37.64 13.43
C ILE A 487 -6.58 36.45 13.39
N MET A 488 -6.70 35.68 14.49
CA MET A 488 -7.85 34.85 14.95
C MET A 488 -7.65 33.32 15.21
N SER A 489 -6.48 32.89 15.67
CA SER A 489 -6.21 31.52 16.16
C SER A 489 -6.85 31.20 17.54
N GLY A 490 -8.18 31.17 17.60
CA GLY A 490 -8.94 30.60 18.72
C GLY A 490 -9.80 29.41 18.25
N PRO A 491 -10.34 28.58 19.17
CA PRO A 491 -11.33 27.56 18.81
C PRO A 491 -12.47 28.20 18.00
N PHE A 492 -13.10 27.46 17.07
CA PHE A 492 -14.28 27.96 16.35
C PHE A 492 -15.40 28.27 17.34
N ARG A 493 -15.70 29.56 17.54
CA ARG A 493 -16.71 30.03 18.51
C ARG A 493 -18.09 29.94 17.86
N LEU A 494 -18.77 28.82 18.01
CA LEU A 494 -20.12 28.62 17.48
C LEU A 494 -21.16 28.97 18.56
N ALA A 495 -22.06 29.91 18.28
CA ALA A 495 -23.20 30.16 19.16
C ALA A 495 -24.43 29.37 18.71
N VAL A 496 -25.01 28.59 19.63
CA VAL A 496 -26.28 27.90 19.43
C VAL A 496 -27.40 28.73 20.04
N LEU A 497 -28.32 29.18 19.19
CA LEU A 497 -29.53 29.89 19.57
C LEU A 497 -30.65 28.88 19.83
N GLU A 498 -30.94 28.62 21.11
CA GLU A 498 -31.91 27.63 21.54
C GLU A 498 -33.34 28.19 21.40
N CYS A 499 -34.03 27.75 20.34
CA CYS A 499 -35.37 28.23 19.96
C CYS A 499 -36.51 27.44 20.63
N ASP A 500 -36.19 26.49 21.51
CA ASP A 500 -37.12 25.70 22.30
C ASP A 500 -36.37 24.92 23.40
N THR A 501 -37.11 24.22 24.24
CA THR A 501 -36.60 23.26 25.23
C THR A 501 -37.06 21.85 24.85
N PRO A 502 -36.21 20.81 24.94
CA PRO A 502 -36.62 19.44 24.68
C PRO A 502 -37.76 18.98 25.60
N VAL A 503 -38.50 17.94 25.20
CA VAL A 503 -39.53 17.34 26.08
C VAL A 503 -38.88 16.80 27.37
N PRO A 504 -39.58 16.80 28.53
CA PRO A 504 -38.95 16.56 29.83
C PRO A 504 -38.09 15.29 29.92
N ALA A 505 -38.54 14.18 29.30
CA ALA A 505 -37.77 12.94 29.26
C ALA A 505 -36.45 13.07 28.46
N VAL A 506 -36.48 13.84 27.38
CA VAL A 506 -35.29 14.12 26.56
C VAL A 506 -34.37 15.10 27.27
N GLU A 507 -34.91 16.16 27.87
CA GLU A 507 -34.12 17.13 28.63
C GLU A 507 -33.40 16.46 29.80
N GLN A 508 -34.08 15.56 30.52
CA GLN A 508 -33.50 14.81 31.63
C GLN A 508 -32.35 13.89 31.19
N GLU A 509 -32.43 13.27 30.00
CA GLU A 509 -31.45 12.28 29.54
C GLU A 509 -30.34 12.86 28.65
N ARG A 510 -30.65 13.89 27.85
CA ARG A 510 -29.77 14.46 26.82
C ARG A 510 -29.40 15.92 27.07
N GLY A 511 -30.05 16.59 28.02
CA GLY A 511 -29.86 18.02 28.30
C GLY A 511 -30.64 18.91 27.31
N SER A 512 -30.28 20.19 27.28
CA SER A 512 -30.86 21.17 26.35
C SER A 512 -30.44 20.91 24.91
N TYR A 513 -31.08 21.56 23.93
CA TYR A 513 -30.72 21.38 22.52
C TYR A 513 -29.26 21.73 22.21
N GLY A 514 -28.67 22.69 22.92
CA GLY A 514 -27.24 23.01 22.83
C GLY A 514 -26.34 21.85 23.23
N GLU A 515 -26.72 21.01 24.19
CA GLU A 515 -25.98 19.79 24.53
C GLU A 515 -26.17 18.69 23.48
N VAL A 516 -27.39 18.55 22.95
CA VAL A 516 -27.68 17.62 21.84
C VAL A 516 -26.81 17.96 20.62
N PHE A 517 -26.76 19.24 20.23
CA PHE A 517 -25.91 19.72 19.14
C PHE A 517 -24.42 19.61 19.47
N ARG A 518 -23.99 19.85 20.71
CA ARG A 518 -22.60 19.64 21.12
C ARG A 518 -22.17 18.20 20.86
N GLN A 519 -22.99 17.22 21.24
CA GLN A 519 -22.69 15.80 21.01
C GLN A 519 -22.66 15.47 19.51
N LEU A 520 -23.64 15.93 18.74
CA LEU A 520 -23.70 15.72 17.30
C LEU A 520 -22.48 16.32 16.58
N LEU A 521 -22.17 17.59 16.84
CA LEU A 521 -21.07 18.31 16.20
C LEU A 521 -19.71 17.75 16.62
N THR A 522 -19.56 17.25 17.85
CA THR A 522 -18.32 16.56 18.26
C THR A 522 -18.09 15.31 17.40
N LYS A 523 -19.13 14.50 17.17
CA LYS A 523 -19.06 13.32 16.29
C LYS A 523 -18.81 13.73 14.84
N GLY A 524 -19.46 14.80 14.37
CA GLY A 524 -19.30 15.31 13.01
C GLY A 524 -17.88 15.81 12.72
N LEU A 525 -17.26 16.51 13.67
CA LEU A 525 -15.91 17.06 13.53
C LEU A 525 -14.86 15.95 13.40
N ALA A 526 -15.03 14.85 14.13
CA ALA A 526 -14.18 13.67 14.01
C ALA A 526 -14.28 12.98 12.63
N GLY A 527 -15.36 13.24 11.88
CA GLY A 527 -15.56 12.73 10.53
C GLY A 527 -14.99 13.61 9.41
N VAL A 528 -14.44 14.79 9.71
CA VAL A 528 -13.87 15.69 8.69
C VAL A 528 -12.54 15.12 8.18
N ASP A 529 -12.51 14.70 6.92
CA ASP A 529 -11.34 14.10 6.25
C ASP A 529 -10.63 15.11 5.34
N ASP A 530 -10.27 16.27 5.91
CA ASP A 530 -9.44 17.29 5.26
C ASP A 530 -8.26 17.62 6.19
N ASP A 531 -7.04 17.41 5.68
CA ASP A 531 -5.79 17.63 6.41
C ASP A 531 -5.66 19.08 6.93
N LYS A 532 -6.32 20.04 6.27
CA LYS A 532 -6.36 21.46 6.70
C LYS A 532 -7.06 21.67 8.04
N TYR A 533 -7.97 20.76 8.39
CA TYR A 533 -8.86 20.89 9.54
C TYR A 533 -8.64 19.81 10.60
N LYS A 534 -7.64 18.94 10.42
CA LYS A 534 -7.26 17.94 11.42
C LYS A 534 -6.78 18.61 12.71
N GLY A 535 -7.43 18.28 13.82
CA GLY A 535 -7.16 18.88 15.14
C GLY A 535 -7.86 20.21 15.39
N ALA A 536 -8.81 20.62 14.53
CA ALA A 536 -9.64 21.79 14.81
C ALA A 536 -10.40 21.63 16.13
N GLU A 537 -10.38 22.68 16.95
CA GLU A 537 -11.16 22.77 18.18
C GLU A 537 -12.30 23.76 18.01
N PHE A 538 -13.38 23.56 18.77
CA PHE A 538 -14.50 24.48 18.80
C PHE A 538 -14.99 24.74 20.22
N SER A 539 -15.50 25.94 20.44
CA SER A 539 -16.21 26.31 21.65
C SER A 539 -17.66 26.59 21.27
N LEU A 540 -18.58 26.10 22.09
CA LEU A 540 -20.01 26.25 21.88
C LEU A 540 -20.61 27.03 23.04
N SER A 541 -21.19 28.19 22.74
CA SER A 541 -21.98 29.00 23.68
C SER A 541 -23.47 28.82 23.40
N LYS A 542 -24.28 28.70 24.45
CA LYS A 542 -25.74 28.53 24.36
C LYS A 542 -26.43 29.85 24.68
N TRP A 543 -27.46 30.19 23.91
CA TRP A 543 -28.19 31.44 24.03
C TRP A 543 -29.68 31.13 23.99
N ASP A 544 -30.38 31.42 25.09
CA ASP A 544 -31.83 31.26 25.19
C ASP A 544 -32.53 32.44 24.52
N VAL A 545 -33.08 32.20 23.33
CA VAL A 545 -33.78 33.25 22.57
C VAL A 545 -35.28 33.33 22.91
N VAL A 546 -35.81 32.33 23.61
CA VAL A 546 -37.24 32.25 23.95
C VAL A 546 -37.53 32.87 25.31
N GLY A 547 -36.75 32.52 26.33
CA GLY A 547 -36.95 32.96 27.71
C GLY A 547 -36.26 34.28 28.02
N SER A 548 -34.94 34.37 27.77
CA SER A 548 -34.13 35.55 28.12
C SER A 548 -33.95 36.56 26.97
N HIS A 549 -34.31 36.18 25.73
CA HIS A 549 -34.13 37.00 24.52
C HIS A 549 -32.67 37.47 24.33
N GLU A 550 -31.72 36.60 24.65
CA GLU A 550 -30.30 36.92 24.57
C GLU A 550 -29.72 36.53 23.21
N TYR A 551 -28.87 37.41 22.66
CA TYR A 551 -28.24 37.20 21.36
C TYR A 551 -26.75 37.53 21.42
N PRO A 552 -25.88 36.71 20.79
CA PRO A 552 -24.45 37.01 20.72
C PRO A 552 -24.20 38.25 19.87
N LYS A 553 -23.16 39.02 20.19
CA LYS A 553 -22.66 40.02 19.24
C LYS A 553 -21.90 39.31 18.14
N ALA A 554 -21.97 39.83 16.92
CA ALA A 554 -21.29 39.25 15.78
C ALA A 554 -19.79 39.03 16.07
N ASP A 555 -19.11 39.99 16.70
CA ASP A 555 -17.66 39.92 17.00
C ASP A 555 -17.25 38.80 17.98
N ASP A 556 -18.17 38.38 18.84
CA ASP A 556 -17.92 37.40 19.90
C ASP A 556 -17.94 35.95 19.40
N VAL A 557 -18.45 35.72 18.19
CA VAL A 557 -18.65 34.39 17.60
C VAL A 557 -18.00 34.30 16.23
N ASP A 558 -17.81 33.09 15.71
CA ASP A 558 -17.33 32.84 14.34
C ASP A 558 -18.45 32.30 13.44
N GLY A 559 -19.56 31.86 14.03
CA GLY A 559 -20.78 31.48 13.33
C GLY A 559 -21.94 31.29 14.33
N ILE A 560 -23.16 31.18 13.81
CA ILE A 560 -24.35 30.90 14.62
C ILE A 560 -25.12 29.67 14.08
N LEU A 561 -25.76 28.92 14.97
CA LEU A 561 -26.63 27.79 14.67
C LEU A 561 -27.99 28.00 15.34
N LEU A 562 -29.07 27.94 14.57
CA LEU A 562 -30.45 28.04 15.05
C LEU A 562 -31.08 26.65 15.17
N THR A 563 -31.57 26.31 16.36
CA THR A 563 -32.17 25.00 16.62
C THR A 563 -33.60 24.89 16.07
N GLY A 564 -34.13 23.67 16.05
CA GLY A 564 -35.55 23.42 15.85
C GLY A 564 -36.41 23.98 17.00
N SER A 565 -37.73 24.03 16.78
CA SER A 565 -38.71 24.47 17.76
C SER A 565 -40.09 23.87 17.51
N LYS A 566 -40.88 23.68 18.56
CA LYS A 566 -42.31 23.33 18.46
C LYS A 566 -43.20 24.51 18.01
N HIS A 567 -42.67 25.73 18.04
CA HIS A 567 -43.38 26.95 17.67
C HIS A 567 -43.47 27.10 16.15
N THR A 568 -44.40 27.93 15.70
CA THR A 568 -44.59 28.22 14.28
C THR A 568 -43.76 29.43 13.86
N ALA A 569 -42.84 29.25 12.89
CA ALA A 569 -41.85 30.26 12.50
C ALA A 569 -42.43 31.55 11.87
N PHE A 570 -43.69 31.51 11.43
CA PHE A 570 -44.42 32.65 10.86
C PHE A 570 -45.41 33.29 11.83
N ALA A 571 -45.39 32.94 13.11
CA ALA A 571 -46.14 33.65 14.14
C ALA A 571 -45.50 35.01 14.46
N ASP A 572 -46.31 35.95 14.98
CA ASP A 572 -45.88 37.30 15.38
C ASP A 572 -45.61 37.39 16.89
N ASP A 573 -45.24 36.27 17.52
CA ASP A 573 -44.75 36.27 18.90
C ASP A 573 -43.51 37.17 18.99
N ALA A 574 -43.44 38.00 20.03
CA ALA A 574 -42.42 39.06 20.15
C ALA A 574 -40.98 38.52 20.03
N TRP A 575 -40.70 37.35 20.61
CA TRP A 575 -39.38 36.71 20.55
C TRP A 575 -39.05 36.18 19.14
N ILE A 576 -40.05 35.69 18.39
CA ILE A 576 -39.86 35.21 17.01
C ILE A 576 -39.56 36.38 16.09
N VAL A 577 -40.30 37.50 16.22
CA VAL A 577 -40.03 38.71 15.45
C VAL A 577 -38.63 39.24 15.77
N ALA A 578 -38.26 39.30 17.05
CA ALA A 578 -36.92 39.70 17.46
C ALA A 578 -35.81 38.78 16.91
N LEU A 579 -36.04 37.47 16.89
CA LEU A 579 -35.10 36.50 16.32
C LEU A 579 -34.96 36.68 14.80
N VAL A 580 -36.06 36.91 14.07
CA VAL A 580 -36.04 37.19 12.63
C VAL A 580 -35.27 38.47 12.34
N ASP A 581 -35.53 39.53 13.09
CA ASP A 581 -34.83 40.81 12.96
C ASP A 581 -33.34 40.67 13.30
N TYR A 582 -33.00 39.91 14.35
CA TYR A 582 -31.62 39.61 14.69
C TYR A 582 -30.90 38.84 13.58
N VAL A 583 -31.49 37.76 13.06
CA VAL A 583 -30.89 36.95 11.97
C VAL A 583 -30.71 37.78 10.72
N LYS A 584 -31.71 38.60 10.37
CA LYS A 584 -31.63 39.53 9.25
C LYS A 584 -30.47 40.52 9.44
N ASN A 585 -30.41 41.17 10.60
CA ASN A 585 -29.33 42.09 10.92
C ASN A 585 -27.95 41.40 10.91
N PHE A 586 -27.85 40.19 11.46
CA PHE A 586 -26.61 39.40 11.47
C PHE A 586 -26.14 39.06 10.05
N LEU A 587 -27.05 38.69 9.15
CA LEU A 587 -26.76 38.40 7.75
C LEU A 587 -26.40 39.65 6.93
N GLU A 588 -26.97 40.80 7.28
CA GLU A 588 -26.70 42.09 6.62
C GLU A 588 -25.39 42.75 7.12
N THR A 589 -25.07 42.62 8.40
CA THR A 589 -23.95 43.33 9.04
C THR A 589 -22.69 42.51 9.24
N SER A 590 -22.77 41.17 9.17
CA SER A 590 -21.61 40.29 9.35
C SER A 590 -21.39 39.39 8.14
N SER A 591 -20.13 38.99 7.90
CA SER A 591 -19.75 37.98 6.90
C SER A 591 -19.71 36.54 7.46
N LYS A 592 -20.19 36.33 8.70
CA LYS A 592 -20.09 35.05 9.41
C LYS A 592 -21.16 34.03 8.97
N PRO A 593 -20.82 32.72 8.94
CA PRO A 593 -21.75 31.66 8.55
C PRO A 593 -22.94 31.48 9.51
N VAL A 594 -24.09 31.11 8.94
CA VAL A 594 -25.33 30.80 9.67
C VAL A 594 -25.78 29.39 9.31
N VAL A 595 -26.07 28.59 10.35
CA VAL A 595 -26.64 27.23 10.25
C VAL A 595 -28.08 27.26 10.77
N GLY A 596 -29.03 26.64 10.07
CA GLY A 596 -30.42 26.56 10.54
C GLY A 596 -31.02 25.16 10.43
N ILE A 597 -31.69 24.71 11.49
CA ILE A 597 -32.29 23.37 11.58
C ILE A 597 -33.80 23.48 11.83
N CYS A 598 -34.62 22.85 10.98
CA CYS A 598 -36.08 22.85 11.04
C CYS A 598 -36.68 24.27 11.20
N PHE A 599 -37.04 24.67 12.42
CA PHE A 599 -37.47 26.04 12.72
C PHE A 599 -36.40 27.08 12.35
N GLY A 600 -35.12 26.83 12.65
CA GLY A 600 -34.02 27.70 12.27
C GLY A 600 -33.88 27.88 10.75
N HIS A 601 -34.12 26.82 9.97
CA HIS A 601 -34.17 26.89 8.51
C HIS A 601 -35.31 27.82 8.03
N GLN A 602 -36.48 27.73 8.66
CA GLN A 602 -37.63 28.57 8.36
C GLN A 602 -37.39 30.04 8.75
N ILE A 603 -36.77 30.31 9.90
CA ILE A 603 -36.40 31.66 10.34
C ILE A 603 -35.41 32.30 9.36
N ILE A 604 -34.41 31.58 8.88
CA ILE A 604 -33.49 32.08 7.84
C ILE A 604 -34.26 32.42 6.57
N GLY A 605 -35.19 31.57 6.15
CA GLY A 605 -36.08 31.85 5.01
C GLY A 605 -36.87 33.14 5.21
N ARG A 606 -37.53 33.30 6.35
CA ARG A 606 -38.33 34.49 6.71
C ARG A 606 -37.47 35.75 6.78
N ALA A 607 -36.29 35.69 7.38
CA ALA A 607 -35.35 36.81 7.49
C ALA A 607 -34.87 37.30 6.12
N LEU A 608 -34.76 36.40 5.14
CA LEU A 608 -34.42 36.70 3.75
C LEU A 608 -35.63 37.05 2.87
N GLY A 609 -36.83 37.18 3.46
CA GLY A 609 -38.05 37.59 2.77
C GLY A 609 -38.77 36.47 2.01
N ALA A 610 -38.40 35.21 2.21
CA ALA A 610 -39.16 34.10 1.65
C ALA A 610 -40.48 33.88 2.40
N LYS A 611 -41.47 33.36 1.67
CA LYS A 611 -42.75 32.95 2.26
C LYS A 611 -42.55 31.68 3.09
N VAL A 612 -42.94 31.73 4.36
CA VAL A 612 -42.96 30.58 5.27
C VAL A 612 -44.39 30.31 5.69
N GLY A 613 -44.78 29.05 5.73
CA GLY A 613 -46.16 28.65 6.04
C GLY A 613 -46.28 27.17 6.37
N LYS A 614 -47.50 26.68 6.54
CA LYS A 614 -47.75 25.24 6.63
C LYS A 614 -47.45 24.59 5.29
N SER A 615 -46.77 23.46 5.32
CA SER A 615 -46.51 22.65 4.15
C SER A 615 -47.83 22.15 3.53
N PRO A 616 -48.02 22.29 2.21
CA PRO A 616 -49.16 21.71 1.50
C PRO A 616 -49.24 20.18 1.64
N GLY A 617 -48.09 19.51 1.83
CA GLY A 617 -48.00 18.06 1.97
C GLY A 617 -48.33 17.51 3.35
N GLY A 618 -48.58 18.37 4.35
CA GLY A 618 -48.92 17.95 5.71
C GLY A 618 -47.69 17.75 6.60
N TRP A 619 -47.74 16.75 7.48
CA TRP A 619 -46.68 16.46 8.44
C TRP A 619 -45.64 15.53 7.85
N GLU A 620 -44.37 15.82 8.13
CA GLU A 620 -43.26 14.87 7.97
C GLU A 620 -42.69 14.53 9.35
N LEU A 621 -42.55 13.23 9.60
CA LEU A 621 -42.21 12.66 10.90
C LEU A 621 -41.14 11.59 10.72
N SER A 622 -40.28 11.38 11.73
CA SER A 622 -39.32 10.27 11.80
C SER A 622 -38.41 10.17 10.58
N VAL A 623 -37.69 9.06 10.41
CA VAL A 623 -36.80 8.89 9.27
C VAL A 623 -37.60 8.89 7.98
N ASP A 624 -37.43 9.95 7.19
CA ASP A 624 -38.00 10.08 5.86
C ASP A 624 -36.90 10.37 4.84
N HIS A 625 -37.25 10.12 3.60
CA HIS A 625 -36.33 10.10 2.49
C HIS A 625 -36.31 11.45 1.78
N ILE A 626 -35.12 12.04 1.69
CA ILE A 626 -34.95 13.35 1.03
C ILE A 626 -34.29 13.17 -0.33
N GLU A 627 -35.00 13.63 -1.36
CA GLU A 627 -34.47 13.70 -2.71
C GLU A 627 -33.54 14.90 -2.86
N THR A 628 -32.24 14.65 -3.08
CA THR A 628 -31.26 15.74 -3.22
C THR A 628 -31.27 16.38 -4.61
N THR A 629 -31.14 17.70 -4.67
CA THR A 629 -30.93 18.44 -5.92
C THR A 629 -29.51 18.20 -6.47
N SER A 630 -29.19 18.71 -7.65
CA SER A 630 -27.81 18.70 -8.18
C SER A 630 -26.83 19.33 -7.21
N GLU A 631 -27.18 20.50 -6.71
CA GLU A 631 -26.41 21.30 -5.75
C GLU A 631 -26.29 20.57 -4.42
N GLY A 632 -27.37 19.91 -3.97
CA GLY A 632 -27.35 19.03 -2.82
C GLY A 632 -26.40 17.85 -2.99
N ARG A 633 -26.39 17.18 -4.15
CA ARG A 633 -25.47 16.07 -4.42
C ARG A 633 -24.02 16.51 -4.41
N ASP A 634 -23.72 17.68 -4.96
CA ASP A 634 -22.35 18.20 -5.00
C ASP A 634 -21.86 18.63 -3.61
N LEU A 635 -22.68 19.33 -2.84
CA LEU A 635 -22.34 19.73 -1.47
C LEU A 635 -22.18 18.53 -0.52
N LEU A 636 -23.02 17.51 -0.71
CA LEU A 636 -23.06 16.34 0.16
C LEU A 636 -22.16 15.20 -0.34
N GLY A 637 -21.44 15.40 -1.45
CA GLY A 637 -20.46 14.44 -1.99
C GLY A 637 -21.07 13.17 -2.61
N VAL A 638 -22.33 13.23 -3.05
CA VAL A 638 -23.09 12.09 -3.58
C VAL A 638 -22.84 11.88 -5.08
N SER A 639 -22.25 12.86 -5.79
CA SER A 639 -22.00 12.80 -7.24
C SER A 639 -20.80 11.94 -7.68
N SER A 640 -20.10 11.23 -6.78
CA SER A 640 -19.02 10.29 -7.15
C SER A 640 -19.12 8.87 -6.58
N LEU A 641 -20.29 8.45 -6.08
CA LEU A 641 -20.53 7.06 -5.65
C LEU A 641 -21.11 6.22 -6.79
N THR A 642 -20.29 5.83 -7.76
CA THR A 642 -20.59 4.65 -8.59
C THR A 642 -20.27 3.38 -7.79
N LYS A 643 -21.07 3.13 -6.75
CA LYS A 643 -21.26 1.80 -6.14
C LYS A 643 -22.73 1.45 -6.35
N VAL A 644 -23.04 0.96 -7.54
CA VAL A 644 -24.28 0.20 -7.77
C VAL A 644 -24.07 -1.18 -7.18
N CYS A 645 -24.72 -1.44 -6.04
CA CYS A 645 -25.08 -2.78 -5.61
C CYS A 645 -26.37 -3.14 -6.33
N SER A 646 -26.30 -3.98 -7.37
CA SER A 646 -27.46 -4.56 -8.06
C SER A 646 -28.43 -3.56 -8.73
N TYR A 647 -29.19 -4.05 -9.69
CA TYR A 647 -30.06 -3.29 -10.60
C TYR A 647 -31.33 -2.73 -9.92
N ALA A 648 -31.34 -2.57 -8.60
CA ALA A 648 -32.49 -2.12 -7.80
C ALA A 648 -32.27 -0.77 -7.08
N ASP A 649 -31.04 -0.26 -6.97
CA ASP A 649 -30.72 0.89 -6.11
C ASP A 649 -30.48 2.19 -6.91
N ALA A 650 -31.34 2.51 -7.87
CA ALA A 650 -31.18 3.72 -8.71
C ALA A 650 -31.35 5.06 -7.97
N PHE A 651 -31.46 5.05 -6.65
CA PHE A 651 -31.95 6.18 -5.84
C PHE A 651 -31.61 5.97 -4.35
N MET A 652 -30.49 6.51 -3.85
CA MET A 652 -30.21 6.72 -2.42
C MET A 652 -29.30 7.96 -2.29
N PHE A 653 -29.68 9.18 -1.90
CA PHE A 653 -30.72 9.75 -1.02
C PHE A 653 -30.45 9.57 0.48
N GLN A 654 -30.66 10.66 1.22
CA GLN A 654 -30.33 10.78 2.64
C GLN A 654 -31.58 10.52 3.48
N ASP A 655 -31.47 9.59 4.41
CA ASP A 655 -32.52 9.26 5.36
C ASP A 655 -32.30 10.09 6.62
N LEU A 656 -33.18 11.06 6.89
CA LEU A 656 -33.08 11.98 8.03
C LEU A 656 -34.38 12.05 8.83
N HIS A 657 -34.26 12.35 10.11
CA HIS A 657 -35.41 12.51 11.00
C HIS A 657 -36.14 13.81 10.67
N GLN A 658 -37.43 13.70 10.41
CA GLN A 658 -38.33 14.81 10.20
C GLN A 658 -39.22 15.00 11.43
N MET A 659 -39.58 16.24 11.73
CA MET A 659 -40.57 16.58 12.75
C MET A 659 -41.10 17.98 12.48
N HIS A 660 -41.81 18.14 11.37
CA HIS A 660 -42.33 19.45 10.98
C HIS A 660 -43.63 19.36 10.21
N ARG A 661 -44.38 20.47 10.29
CA ARG A 661 -45.51 20.79 9.41
C ARG A 661 -45.27 22.09 8.69
N ASP A 662 -44.53 23.01 9.30
CA ASP A 662 -44.18 24.29 8.71
C ASP A 662 -42.98 24.11 7.76
N ALA A 663 -42.93 24.93 6.72
CA ALA A 663 -41.95 24.85 5.65
C ALA A 663 -41.67 26.23 5.04
N VAL A 664 -40.46 26.39 4.49
CA VAL A 664 -40.16 27.46 3.54
C VAL A 664 -40.85 27.11 2.22
N LEU A 665 -41.66 28.02 1.69
CA LEU A 665 -42.48 27.78 0.49
C LEU A 665 -41.82 28.30 -0.78
N GLU A 666 -40.84 29.20 -0.66
CA GLU A 666 -40.13 29.81 -1.78
C GLU A 666 -38.64 29.92 -1.44
N VAL A 667 -37.76 29.60 -2.40
CA VAL A 667 -36.31 29.72 -2.20
C VAL A 667 -35.94 31.22 -2.17
N PRO A 668 -35.34 31.74 -1.07
CA PRO A 668 -34.94 33.14 -1.01
C PRO A 668 -33.94 33.50 -2.11
N LYS A 669 -33.97 34.76 -2.56
CA LYS A 669 -33.12 35.22 -3.67
C LYS A 669 -31.63 35.01 -3.36
N GLY A 670 -30.95 34.29 -4.26
CA GLY A 670 -29.50 34.03 -4.16
C GLY A 670 -29.12 32.83 -3.29
N LEU A 671 -30.09 32.02 -2.87
CA LEU A 671 -29.87 30.70 -2.27
C LEU A 671 -30.30 29.62 -3.27
N VAL A 672 -29.79 28.40 -3.05
CA VAL A 672 -30.20 27.20 -3.79
C VAL A 672 -30.88 26.22 -2.85
N ASN A 673 -31.81 25.42 -3.37
CA ASN A 673 -32.42 24.33 -2.64
C ASN A 673 -31.50 23.10 -2.65
N LEU A 674 -31.34 22.43 -1.51
CA LEU A 674 -30.50 21.22 -1.37
C LEU A 674 -31.29 19.92 -1.57
N GLY A 675 -32.61 19.94 -1.40
CA GLY A 675 -33.41 18.74 -1.58
C GLY A 675 -34.92 18.97 -1.46
N GLN A 676 -35.69 17.92 -1.69
CA GLN A 676 -37.14 17.92 -1.65
C GLN A 676 -37.66 16.56 -1.14
N SER A 677 -38.90 16.53 -0.68
CA SER A 677 -39.65 15.32 -0.39
C SER A 677 -41.07 15.45 -0.98
N PRO A 678 -41.86 14.37 -1.04
CA PRO A 678 -43.25 14.45 -1.49
C PRO A 678 -44.09 15.45 -0.68
N SER A 679 -43.72 15.63 0.58
CA SER A 679 -44.45 16.47 1.52
C SER A 679 -43.88 17.88 1.67
N CYS A 680 -42.63 18.14 1.30
CA CYS A 680 -42.01 19.46 1.39
C CYS A 680 -41.02 19.71 0.24
N ALA A 681 -41.28 20.74 -0.56
CA ALA A 681 -40.48 21.04 -1.74
C ALA A 681 -39.08 21.60 -1.44
N ILE A 682 -38.87 22.20 -0.26
CA ILE A 682 -37.60 22.83 0.14
C ILE A 682 -37.13 22.19 1.43
N GLN A 683 -36.20 21.23 1.30
CA GLN A 683 -35.62 20.50 2.44
C GLN A 683 -34.29 21.09 2.91
N GLY A 684 -33.70 22.03 2.18
CA GLY A 684 -32.52 22.75 2.64
C GLY A 684 -32.20 23.98 1.80
N LEU A 685 -31.55 24.97 2.41
CA LEU A 685 -31.11 26.18 1.71
C LEU A 685 -29.61 26.36 1.85
N TYR A 686 -28.95 26.73 0.76
CA TYR A 686 -27.51 26.92 0.72
C TYR A 686 -27.09 28.19 0.00
N LYS A 687 -26.10 28.86 0.60
CA LYS A 687 -25.29 29.93 -0.01
C LYS A 687 -23.84 29.73 0.43
N PRO A 688 -22.90 29.53 -0.52
CA PRO A 688 -21.50 29.29 -0.20
C PRO A 688 -20.94 30.27 0.81
N ASN A 689 -20.23 29.74 1.81
CA ASN A 689 -19.57 30.48 2.90
C ASN A 689 -20.48 31.42 3.72
N ARG A 690 -21.81 31.31 3.60
CA ARG A 690 -22.74 32.23 4.26
C ARG A 690 -23.87 31.50 4.97
N ILE A 691 -24.56 30.59 4.29
CA ILE A 691 -25.76 29.94 4.83
C ILE A 691 -25.77 28.46 4.46
N ILE A 692 -26.01 27.60 5.43
CA ILE A 692 -26.45 26.23 5.20
C ILE A 692 -27.62 25.94 6.15
N SER A 693 -28.68 25.32 5.66
CA SER A 693 -29.82 24.99 6.52
C SER A 693 -30.57 23.77 6.01
N PHE A 694 -31.20 23.06 6.93
CA PHE A 694 -31.90 21.82 6.68
C PHE A 694 -33.26 21.85 7.39
N GLN A 695 -34.30 21.40 6.70
CA GLN A 695 -35.63 21.26 7.29
C GLN A 695 -35.70 20.05 8.22
N ALA A 696 -34.89 19.03 7.96
CA ALA A 696 -34.74 17.84 8.80
C ALA A 696 -33.95 18.11 10.10
N HIS A 697 -34.01 17.15 11.02
CA HIS A 697 -33.36 17.15 12.33
C HIS A 697 -32.20 16.14 12.38
N PRO A 698 -30.98 16.50 11.94
CA PRO A 698 -29.80 15.63 12.05
C PRO A 698 -29.40 15.34 13.51
N GLU A 699 -29.92 16.10 14.45
CA GLU A 699 -29.66 16.01 15.89
C GLU A 699 -30.57 15.03 16.63
N PHE A 700 -31.63 14.53 15.97
CA PHE A 700 -32.53 13.57 16.59
C PHE A 700 -32.00 12.15 16.44
N ASP A 701 -32.28 11.32 17.45
CA ASP A 701 -32.11 9.87 17.42
C ASP A 701 -33.48 9.21 17.72
N GLY A 702 -33.52 7.88 17.65
CA GLY A 702 -34.75 7.15 17.92
C GLY A 702 -35.35 7.41 19.31
N PHE A 703 -34.51 7.66 20.32
CA PHE A 703 -34.98 7.98 21.67
C PHE A 703 -35.67 9.35 21.73
N ILE A 704 -35.06 10.37 21.12
CA ILE A 704 -35.65 11.72 21.04
C ILE A 704 -36.97 11.64 20.26
N MET A 705 -36.97 10.93 19.13
CA MET A 705 -38.15 10.78 18.29
C MET A 705 -39.30 10.06 19.00
N ASP A 706 -39.05 8.94 19.67
CA ASP A 706 -40.10 8.19 20.37
C ASP A 706 -40.77 9.03 21.46
N ASN A 707 -39.99 9.81 22.21
CA ASN A 707 -40.52 10.71 23.24
C ASN A 707 -41.31 11.88 22.65
N ILE A 708 -40.84 12.47 21.55
CA ILE A 708 -41.58 13.55 20.86
C ILE A 708 -42.89 13.00 20.27
N LEU A 709 -42.86 11.87 19.56
CA LEU A 709 -44.05 11.23 18.98
C LEU A 709 -45.10 10.93 20.04
N LYS A 710 -44.67 10.37 21.18
CA LYS A 710 -45.56 10.07 22.31
C LYS A 710 -46.19 11.35 22.87
N THR A 711 -45.37 12.36 23.13
CA THR A 711 -45.85 13.65 23.65
C THR A 711 -46.85 14.31 22.69
N ARG A 712 -46.61 14.28 21.38
CA ARG A 712 -47.50 14.86 20.36
C ARG A 712 -48.81 14.08 20.21
N ARG A 713 -48.79 12.76 20.38
CA ARG A 713 -50.01 11.94 20.45
C ARG A 713 -50.83 12.26 21.69
N ASP A 714 -50.19 12.34 22.86
CA ASP A 714 -50.84 12.64 24.14
C ASP A 714 -51.47 14.05 24.14
N GLN A 715 -50.90 14.99 23.38
CA GLN A 715 -51.44 16.32 23.13
C GLN A 715 -52.58 16.37 22.09
N GLY A 716 -52.93 15.24 21.45
CA GLY A 716 -53.93 15.16 20.39
C GLY A 716 -53.50 15.80 19.06
N ILE A 717 -52.19 16.05 18.87
CA ILE A 717 -51.66 16.63 17.62
C ILE A 717 -51.51 15.53 16.56
N PHE A 718 -51.11 14.32 16.97
CA PHE A 718 -51.02 13.15 16.10
C PHE A 718 -52.15 12.17 16.40
N ASP A 719 -52.79 11.68 15.35
CA ASP A 719 -53.70 10.54 15.45
C ASP A 719 -52.93 9.22 15.65
N ASP A 720 -53.67 8.16 15.96
CA ASP A 720 -53.08 6.83 16.19
C ASP A 720 -52.34 6.28 14.96
N GLY A 721 -52.75 6.68 13.75
CA GLY A 721 -52.10 6.28 12.50
C GLY A 721 -50.73 6.91 12.35
N MET A 722 -50.66 8.24 12.50
CA MET A 722 -49.42 9.02 12.47
C MET A 722 -48.45 8.58 13.57
N TYR A 723 -48.95 8.34 14.78
CA TYR A 723 -48.11 7.83 15.88
C TYR A 723 -47.51 6.47 15.53
N LYS A 724 -48.33 5.53 15.03
CA LYS A 724 -47.87 4.19 14.66
C LYS A 724 -46.84 4.22 13.51
N ASP A 725 -47.07 5.03 12.48
CA ASP A 725 -46.11 5.21 11.38
C ASP A 725 -44.81 5.85 11.87
N GLY A 726 -44.91 6.93 12.63
CA GLY A 726 -43.76 7.62 13.21
C GLY A 726 -42.89 6.69 14.04
N THR A 727 -43.48 5.92 14.96
CA THR A 727 -42.73 4.97 15.82
C THR A 727 -42.12 3.84 14.99
N ALA A 728 -42.79 3.36 13.93
CA ALA A 728 -42.23 2.33 13.06
C ALA A 728 -40.99 2.80 12.28
N ARG A 729 -40.84 4.11 12.05
CA ARG A 729 -39.69 4.71 11.35
C ARG A 729 -38.66 5.35 12.28
N ALA A 730 -38.98 5.58 13.55
CA ALA A 730 -38.11 6.26 14.50
C ALA A 730 -36.76 5.54 14.74
N GLN A 731 -36.71 4.22 14.57
CA GLN A 731 -35.50 3.41 14.80
C GLN A 731 -34.76 3.03 13.50
N LYS A 732 -35.16 3.59 12.36
CA LYS A 732 -34.47 3.35 11.08
C LYS A 732 -33.11 4.06 11.07
N HIS A 733 -32.25 3.64 10.15
CA HIS A 733 -30.96 4.30 9.89
C HIS A 733 -31.17 5.79 9.56
N HIS A 734 -30.26 6.64 10.05
CA HIS A 734 -30.34 8.09 9.92
C HIS A 734 -28.93 8.68 9.72
N ASP A 735 -28.76 9.62 8.78
CA ASP A 735 -27.47 10.17 8.32
C ASP A 735 -27.00 11.45 9.06
N GLY A 736 -27.41 11.65 10.31
CA GLY A 736 -27.19 12.88 11.08
C GLY A 736 -25.73 13.21 11.34
N VAL A 737 -24.90 12.19 11.62
CA VAL A 737 -23.45 12.39 11.80
C VAL A 737 -22.80 12.84 10.49
N LEU A 738 -23.23 12.30 9.35
CA LEU A 738 -22.76 12.74 8.04
C LEU A 738 -23.15 14.21 7.80
N MET A 739 -24.38 14.60 8.14
CA MET A 739 -24.81 16.00 8.05
C MET A 739 -23.99 16.92 8.95
N ALA A 740 -23.65 16.46 10.16
CA ALA A 740 -22.80 17.20 11.09
C ALA A 740 -21.38 17.39 10.53
N THR A 741 -20.81 16.39 9.85
CA THR A 741 -19.53 16.53 9.15
C THR A 741 -19.61 17.57 8.04
N LYS A 742 -20.70 17.60 7.25
CA LYS A 742 -20.91 18.61 6.20
C LYS A 742 -21.13 20.02 6.74
N ILE A 743 -21.79 20.15 7.89
CA ILE A 743 -21.88 21.43 8.62
C ILE A 743 -20.47 21.91 9.00
N TRP A 744 -19.58 21.02 9.45
CA TRP A 744 -18.20 21.40 9.77
C TRP A 744 -17.37 21.80 8.58
N GLU A 745 -17.42 21.02 7.49
CA GLU A 745 -16.75 21.39 6.23
C GLU A 745 -17.18 22.80 5.78
N PHE A 746 -18.47 23.11 5.88
CA PHE A 746 -19.01 24.45 5.59
C PHE A 746 -18.50 25.53 6.56
N LEU A 747 -18.55 25.29 7.87
CA LEU A 747 -18.14 26.28 8.88
C LEU A 747 -16.63 26.56 8.82
N LEU A 748 -15.80 25.55 8.59
CA LEU A 748 -14.35 25.71 8.56
C LEU A 748 -13.85 26.29 7.25
N ALA A 749 -14.59 26.12 6.15
CA ALA A 749 -14.32 26.80 4.88
C ALA A 749 -14.41 28.34 5.00
N THR A 750 -15.23 28.87 5.91
CA THR A 750 -15.37 30.33 6.05
C THR A 750 -14.24 30.99 6.82
N ARG A 751 -13.37 30.22 7.49
CA ARG A 751 -12.16 30.72 8.15
C ARG A 751 -10.95 30.82 7.21
N SER A 752 -11.09 30.37 5.96
CA SER A 752 -9.96 30.23 5.02
C SER A 752 -9.70 31.39 4.09
#